data_AF-A0A2K3PX08-F1
#
_entry.id   AF-A0A2K3PX08-F1
#
_cell.length_a   1.000
_cell.length_b   1.000
_cell.length_c   1.000
_cell.angle_alpha   90.00
_cell.angle_beta   90.00
_cell.angle_gamma   90.00
#
_symmetry.space_group_name_H-M   'P 1'
#
loop_
_entity.id
_entity.type
_entity.pdbx_description
1 polymer ?
#
loop_
_entity_poly.entity_id
_entity_poly.type
_entity_poly.pdbx_seq_one_letter_code
_entity_poly.pdbx_strand_id
1 'polypeptide(L)'
;RLLKHLNYPLDPRCTANKSWWWYRTYDGSCNWLKQDEWNEGAVGTGKQRDYNQHMFADGISKPREGPNARAVSNAFFKRKKALYYEHTPLLLGMIEFIMHDVTYSLDSSTESIDVPMPDDEDLFYPNTTLKVWRSAPVPGTGTSKDNPRENVNMATTWLDISSLYGSTPDVAIALRSHTNGKLLTQEIQARGTKAKASYLPFNSMKVPTRTRPGMPPESLFAGGDPRTNEDWMLLGVHTLILREHNRLCDILVKQKPDWDDERIYQTVRLIMSAKYALLANSYQMAYWTDQMPWPQDDGFPLYRQMFHKGPMEINPANTYPWPLVTKNGRPMTVSAEMAVVYRFHEFIISSFPIKDAANETMWEQDLFSTGFNATGFIDTGLENVLRGMVASHIPNFKSGVDEAFRSAGVYRGQPFDVATWSVVHEREQGLPTFNQYFRAYNLQDPAVPVPVRDTFEKFSSDPEMIANLKRLYKTPDDVDLVVGVQLDEEYFPGTTVPKSALIISLFSLFGMGNSDRFSIGFSMMRCLLVDKPWDCHPSNALEELLWEPKNVSGFPDFRFYNTFWLTELDIQAHGTNLLWRLITENSEIKCVQKSPLFPADPVKNPVLCALPKAAPDVPELVLTGAEVVVSLVKQDRSRLIAAVVAGLTVVAIYHFWNTSDTPPVLSGWPVIGEALSFQKHPLTILQQGFTKYGSSPSRCFGIKLASFTHYVITNRKDLELMKDDNPYEVKFNLHQFLQAINFSIITKKENFDSDLHTKLIRTHFGDSKTVVAFGSLIESASNEFLQRKPLARPGSPGKHAGGINDWINEYIAFVVSRCIVGPEGYDNKDLIKTFLRFNDNAVAAMGLSSMLPSFLQFLASFKIKKDFATVRKVTLPIIAKRRKRVSASSDGPVFLDFILEAVDNDQRAADLIAIIVWGGLVNLQSTFSSTLLDIINNPAGQSTLLPTLELATPSNLDTFSPSAPSPWSSLRSAMFESIRLSGPITGPARIVTEDVHLPSQPSFRIPKGKVATLSAYTTHRDTSVWGHDAAEYQPGRFLTSPLPIGEPEFVTWGLKGPHMCPGRWFAQETIQIMTKAVLEAYELEPERRLHDDEKYVYTSGNGA
;
A
#
# COMPACT_ATOMS: atom_id res chain seq x y z
N ARG A 1 34.33 20.16 3.46
CA ARG A 1 33.86 19.67 2.13
C ARG A 1 32.67 18.72 2.28
N LEU A 2 32.80 17.65 3.07
CA LEU A 2 31.74 16.65 3.31
C LEU A 2 30.34 17.22 3.63
N LEU A 3 30.28 18.21 4.51
CA LEU A 3 29.03 18.81 5.02
C LEU A 3 28.62 20.10 4.32
N LYS A 4 29.26 20.44 3.19
CA LYS A 4 29.03 21.73 2.48
C LYS A 4 27.59 21.90 1.99
N HIS A 5 26.89 20.79 1.79
CA HIS A 5 25.50 20.76 1.36
C HIS A 5 24.52 21.32 2.40
N LEU A 6 24.84 21.31 3.71
CA LEU A 6 23.89 21.71 4.76
C LEU A 6 23.45 23.18 4.71
N ASN A 7 24.13 24.03 3.94
CA ASN A 7 23.76 25.42 3.66
C ASN A 7 23.56 26.32 4.92
N TYR A 8 24.23 25.98 6.02
CA TYR A 8 24.36 26.79 7.23
C TYR A 8 25.78 26.68 7.81
N PRO A 9 26.24 27.66 8.60
CA PRO A 9 27.54 27.55 9.27
C PRO A 9 27.52 26.40 10.29
N LEU A 10 28.60 25.62 10.30
CA LEU A 10 28.74 24.48 11.20
C LEU A 10 29.35 24.91 12.53
N ASP A 11 28.88 24.31 13.63
CA ASP A 11 29.46 24.59 14.94
C ASP A 11 30.91 24.08 15.03
N PRO A 12 31.89 24.94 15.38
CA PRO A 12 33.28 24.54 15.52
C PRO A 12 33.48 23.42 16.56
N ARG A 13 32.65 23.36 17.61
CA ARG A 13 32.70 22.28 18.60
C ARG A 13 32.46 20.96 17.90
N CYS A 14 31.37 20.82 17.16
CA CYS A 14 31.02 19.57 16.51
C CYS A 14 32.00 19.13 15.44
N THR A 15 32.70 20.06 14.78
CA THR A 15 33.62 19.74 13.67
C THR A 15 35.07 19.55 14.09
N ALA A 16 35.44 19.95 15.32
CA ALA A 16 36.81 19.86 15.84
C ALA A 16 37.31 18.41 15.99
N ASN A 17 36.44 17.47 16.35
CA ASN A 17 36.78 16.06 16.50
C ASN A 17 35.96 15.19 15.56
N LYS A 18 36.63 14.33 14.78
CA LYS A 18 35.96 13.39 13.88
C LYS A 18 34.92 12.53 14.58
N SER A 19 35.18 12.07 15.80
CA SER A 19 34.26 11.18 16.51
C SER A 19 32.87 11.78 16.73
N TRP A 20 32.76 13.10 16.93
CA TRP A 20 31.49 13.77 17.24
C TRP A 20 30.57 13.95 16.05
N TRP A 21 31.09 13.94 14.82
CA TRP A 21 30.27 13.91 13.62
C TRP A 21 30.22 12.53 12.95
N TRP A 22 31.20 11.66 13.22
CA TRP A 22 31.27 10.31 12.66
C TRP A 22 30.44 9.27 13.41
N TYR A 23 30.34 9.41 14.73
CA TYR A 23 29.53 8.60 15.63
C TYR A 23 28.56 9.50 16.40
N ARG A 24 27.49 8.93 16.97
CA ARG A 24 26.64 9.65 17.91
C ARG A 24 27.43 9.95 19.18
N THR A 25 27.34 11.17 19.69
CA THR A 25 27.80 11.44 21.06
C THR A 25 26.89 10.70 22.05
N TYR A 26 27.36 10.50 23.28
CA TYR A 26 26.54 9.87 24.32
C TYR A 26 25.44 10.78 24.83
N ASP A 27 25.69 12.09 24.82
CA ASP A 27 24.77 13.11 25.29
C ASP A 27 23.76 13.55 24.22
N GLY A 28 23.84 13.04 22.99
CA GLY A 28 22.97 13.41 21.87
C GLY A 28 23.31 14.75 21.21
N SER A 29 24.32 15.47 21.67
CA SER A 29 24.80 16.69 21.02
C SER A 29 25.44 16.42 19.65
N CYS A 30 25.61 17.46 18.84
CA CYS A 30 26.20 17.37 17.50
C CYS A 30 25.48 16.42 16.52
N ASN A 31 24.24 16.04 16.83
CA ASN A 31 23.34 15.49 15.83
C ASN A 31 22.98 16.61 14.83
N TRP A 32 22.50 17.74 15.36
CA TRP A 32 22.31 18.99 14.63
C TRP A 32 23.62 19.80 14.64
N LEU A 33 24.20 20.03 13.47
CA LEU A 33 25.55 20.59 13.34
C LEU A 33 25.58 22.11 13.18
N LYS A 34 24.43 22.77 13.21
CA LYS A 34 24.30 24.21 12.96
C LYS A 34 24.93 25.02 14.10
N GLN A 35 25.65 26.07 13.74
CA GLN A 35 26.33 26.96 14.67
C GLN A 35 25.35 27.47 15.74
N ASP A 36 25.78 27.38 17.01
CA ASP A 36 25.03 27.79 18.20
C ASP A 36 23.76 26.97 18.52
N GLU A 37 23.49 25.91 17.76
CA GLU A 37 22.36 24.98 17.97
C GLU A 37 22.82 23.52 18.16
N TRP A 38 24.11 23.31 18.44
CA TRP A 38 24.76 21.99 18.57
C TRP A 38 24.19 21.08 19.67
N ASN A 39 23.49 21.64 20.66
CA ASN A 39 22.91 20.92 21.80
C ASN A 39 21.41 20.62 21.61
N GLU A 40 20.80 20.99 20.49
CA GLU A 40 19.39 20.64 20.21
C GLU A 40 19.21 19.11 20.29
N GLY A 41 18.31 18.66 21.17
CA GLY A 41 18.04 17.24 21.42
C GLY A 41 19.02 16.52 22.35
N ALA A 42 19.98 17.23 22.93
CA ALA A 42 20.92 16.66 23.88
C ALA A 42 20.30 16.45 25.29
N VAL A 43 20.90 15.57 26.08
CA VAL A 43 20.57 15.41 27.49
C VAL A 43 20.77 16.74 28.24
N GLY A 44 19.88 17.06 29.16
CA GLY A 44 19.93 18.29 29.94
C GLY A 44 19.29 19.51 29.28
N THR A 45 18.77 19.41 28.05
CA THR A 45 18.02 20.52 27.42
C THR A 45 16.55 20.54 27.83
N GLY A 46 15.91 21.71 27.69
CA GLY A 46 14.46 21.84 27.87
C GLY A 46 13.69 21.03 26.83
N LYS A 47 12.58 20.41 27.26
CA LYS A 47 11.60 19.82 26.34
C LYS A 47 10.91 20.94 25.56
N GLN A 48 10.83 20.81 24.24
CA GLN A 48 10.14 21.79 23.41
C GLN A 48 8.64 21.85 23.75
N ARG A 49 8.01 23.00 23.48
CA ARG A 49 6.55 23.18 23.55
C ARG A 49 5.98 23.18 22.16
N ASP A 50 4.97 22.37 21.90
CA ASP A 50 4.46 22.21 20.55
C ASP A 50 3.94 23.52 19.92
N TYR A 51 3.32 24.40 20.70
CA TYR A 51 2.85 25.71 20.24
C TYR A 51 3.31 26.86 21.15
N ASN A 52 4.42 26.67 21.86
CA ASN A 52 4.97 27.65 22.81
C ASN A 52 3.95 28.13 23.88
N GLN A 53 3.07 27.23 24.33
CA GLN A 53 2.07 27.51 25.34
C GLN A 53 2.63 27.18 26.74
N HIS A 54 2.53 28.14 27.68
CA HIS A 54 2.95 27.98 29.07
C HIS A 54 1.81 28.40 30.01
N MET A 55 0.96 27.45 30.38
CA MET A 55 -0.29 27.70 31.12
C MET A 55 -0.13 27.55 32.65
N PHE A 56 0.91 28.15 33.21
CA PHE A 56 1.07 28.27 34.67
C PHE A 56 0.04 29.25 35.26
N ALA A 57 -0.40 29.01 36.49
CA ALA A 57 -1.42 29.85 37.14
C ALA A 57 -0.95 31.30 37.36
N ASP A 58 0.35 31.50 37.59
CA ASP A 58 1.00 32.82 37.69
C ASP A 58 1.66 33.27 36.38
N GLY A 59 1.62 32.42 35.34
CA GLY A 59 2.37 32.58 34.09
C GLY A 59 3.88 32.36 34.24
N ILE A 60 4.37 31.86 35.38
CA ILE A 60 5.80 31.72 35.68
C ILE A 60 6.13 30.27 36.00
N SER A 61 5.61 29.71 37.09
CA SER A 61 5.99 28.38 37.56
C SER A 61 4.96 27.70 38.48
N LYS A 62 3.92 28.43 38.92
CA LYS A 62 2.87 27.88 39.78
C LYS A 62 2.02 26.89 38.98
N PRO A 63 1.86 25.63 39.43
CA PRO A 63 1.03 24.65 38.76
C PRO A 63 -0.37 25.19 38.42
N ARG A 64 -0.93 24.77 37.28
CA ARG A 64 -2.29 25.15 36.86
C ARG A 64 -3.32 24.66 37.88
N GLU A 65 -4.32 25.50 38.16
CA GLU A 65 -5.44 25.13 39.04
C GLU A 65 -6.40 24.14 38.34
N GLY A 66 -7.08 23.30 39.12
CA GLY A 66 -8.01 22.31 38.61
C GLY A 66 -8.63 21.46 39.72
N PRO A 67 -9.57 20.56 39.38
CA PRO A 67 -10.16 19.63 40.36
C PRO A 67 -9.12 18.74 41.01
N ASN A 68 -9.46 18.13 42.15
CA ASN A 68 -8.60 17.15 42.82
C ASN A 68 -8.17 16.05 41.83
N ALA A 69 -6.85 15.83 41.67
CA ALA A 69 -6.31 14.93 40.64
C ALA A 69 -6.68 13.46 40.87
N ARG A 70 -6.85 13.03 42.13
CA ARG A 70 -7.36 11.69 42.46
C ARG A 70 -8.85 11.56 42.12
N ALA A 71 -9.65 12.60 42.36
CA ALA A 71 -11.05 12.61 41.91
C ALA A 71 -11.15 12.51 40.37
N VAL A 72 -10.25 13.16 39.64
CA VAL A 72 -10.14 13.04 38.16
C VAL A 72 -9.76 11.60 37.77
N SER A 73 -8.78 10.99 38.43
CA SER A 73 -8.41 9.57 38.24
C SER A 73 -9.61 8.62 38.44
N ASN A 74 -10.32 8.77 39.57
CA ASN A 74 -11.53 8.00 39.88
C ASN A 74 -12.62 8.15 38.80
N ALA A 75 -12.79 9.35 38.25
CA ALA A 75 -13.87 9.66 37.32
C ALA A 75 -13.61 9.19 35.87
N PHE A 76 -12.37 9.29 35.37
CA PHE A 76 -12.09 9.14 33.93
C PHE A 76 -11.12 8.02 33.58
N PHE A 77 -10.29 7.57 34.51
CA PHE A 77 -9.20 6.62 34.22
C PHE A 77 -9.41 5.23 34.82
N LYS A 78 -10.53 4.98 35.51
CA LYS A 78 -10.84 3.67 36.07
C LYS A 78 -11.20 2.67 34.97
N ARG A 79 -10.52 1.53 34.94
CA ARG A 79 -10.82 0.45 33.98
C ARG A 79 -12.21 -0.15 34.17
N LYS A 80 -13.04 -0.13 33.12
CA LYS A 80 -14.34 -0.83 33.06
C LYS A 80 -14.14 -2.24 32.48
N LYS A 81 -14.98 -3.23 32.88
CA LYS A 81 -14.74 -4.68 32.65
C LYS A 81 -14.76 -5.17 31.19
N ALA A 82 -15.25 -4.40 30.23
CA ALA A 82 -15.26 -4.81 28.82
C ALA A 82 -13.96 -4.37 28.15
N LEU A 83 -13.10 -5.33 27.80
CA LEU A 83 -11.78 -5.07 27.21
C LEU A 83 -11.73 -5.69 25.82
N TYR A 84 -11.30 -4.89 24.84
CA TYR A 84 -10.89 -5.36 23.53
C TYR A 84 -9.39 -5.59 23.54
N TYR A 85 -8.98 -6.76 23.08
CA TYR A 85 -7.61 -7.25 23.16
C TYR A 85 -7.08 -7.47 21.75
N GLU A 86 -6.08 -6.69 21.33
CA GLU A 86 -5.56 -6.73 19.94
C GLU A 86 -4.06 -7.02 19.85
N HIS A 87 -3.31 -6.83 20.93
CA HIS A 87 -1.85 -6.91 20.93
C HIS A 87 -1.30 -7.73 22.10
N THR A 88 -0.06 -8.19 21.99
CA THR A 88 0.65 -8.90 23.05
C THR A 88 1.36 -7.91 23.99
N PRO A 89 1.58 -8.27 25.27
CA PRO A 89 2.38 -7.49 26.20
C PRO A 89 3.82 -7.17 25.78
N LEU A 90 4.36 -7.83 24.76
CA LEU A 90 5.62 -7.42 24.14
C LEU A 90 5.54 -5.98 23.58
N LEU A 91 4.37 -5.56 23.10
CA LEU A 91 4.12 -4.19 22.67
C LEU A 91 4.34 -3.19 23.81
N LEU A 92 3.87 -3.51 25.03
CA LEU A 92 4.01 -2.66 26.21
C LEU A 92 5.50 -2.47 26.57
N GLY A 93 6.27 -3.55 26.68
CA GLY A 93 7.70 -3.46 26.99
C GLY A 93 8.50 -2.70 25.93
N MET A 94 8.12 -2.79 24.64
CA MET A 94 8.75 -2.04 23.56
C MET A 94 8.41 -0.55 23.62
N ILE A 95 7.14 -0.20 23.87
CA ILE A 95 6.68 1.19 24.08
C ILE A 95 7.47 1.84 25.21
N GLU A 96 7.56 1.16 26.34
CA GLU A 96 8.23 1.66 27.52
C GLU A 96 9.72 1.88 27.25
N PHE A 97 10.39 0.92 26.59
CA PHE A 97 11.78 1.07 26.19
C PHE A 97 12.02 2.29 25.29
N ILE A 98 11.19 2.47 24.24
CA ILE A 98 11.28 3.63 23.32
C ILE A 98 11.09 4.94 24.08
N MET A 99 10.13 5.00 25.00
CA MET A 99 9.88 6.20 25.77
C MET A 99 10.97 6.49 26.79
N HIS A 100 11.59 5.46 27.36
CA HIS A 100 12.76 5.60 28.20
C HIS A 100 14.00 6.07 27.42
N ASP A 101 14.05 5.76 26.13
CA ASP A 101 15.12 6.19 25.23
C ASP A 101 15.06 7.68 24.88
N VAL A 102 13.87 8.22 24.62
CA VAL A 102 13.72 9.59 24.11
C VAL A 102 13.36 10.64 25.17
N THR A 103 12.85 10.23 26.33
CA THR A 103 12.40 11.18 27.36
C THR A 103 12.56 10.69 28.79
N TYR A 104 13.09 11.59 29.63
CA TYR A 104 13.18 11.42 31.07
C TYR A 104 12.96 12.78 31.76
N SER A 105 12.03 12.87 32.70
CA SER A 105 11.92 14.01 33.63
C SER A 105 12.50 13.60 34.99
N LEU A 106 13.53 14.29 35.45
CA LEU A 106 14.10 14.09 36.78
C LEU A 106 13.17 14.66 37.85
N ASP A 107 12.98 13.93 38.94
CA ASP A 107 12.20 14.38 40.10
C ASP A 107 12.97 15.50 40.82
N SER A 108 12.29 16.55 41.24
CA SER A 108 12.84 17.57 42.14
C SER A 108 13.15 16.94 43.49
N SER A 109 14.29 17.30 44.07
CA SER A 109 14.69 16.84 45.41
C SER A 109 13.99 17.60 46.54
N THR A 110 13.37 18.74 46.24
CA THR A 110 12.82 19.66 47.25
C THR A 110 11.36 20.03 47.03
N GLU A 111 10.82 19.85 45.83
CA GLU A 111 9.45 20.27 45.50
C GLU A 111 8.53 19.08 45.24
N SER A 112 7.42 19.01 45.97
CA SER A 112 6.37 18.01 45.78
C SER A 112 4.99 18.65 45.82
N ILE A 113 4.01 17.97 45.24
CA ILE A 113 2.60 18.28 45.27
C ILE A 113 1.91 17.14 46.02
N ASP A 114 1.24 17.50 47.10
CA ASP A 114 0.46 16.59 47.91
C ASP A 114 -0.99 16.61 47.43
N VAL A 115 -1.49 15.46 46.99
CA VAL A 115 -2.87 15.28 46.52
C VAL A 115 -3.66 14.60 47.65
N PRO A 116 -4.56 15.31 48.34
CA PRO A 116 -5.41 14.71 49.36
C PRO A 116 -6.44 13.77 48.72
N MET A 117 -6.92 12.79 49.47
CA MET A 117 -8.03 11.96 49.01
C MET A 117 -9.32 12.80 48.89
N PRO A 118 -10.14 12.59 47.85
CA PRO A 118 -11.45 13.22 47.76
C PRO A 118 -12.44 12.60 48.76
N ASP A 119 -13.52 13.34 49.06
CA ASP A 119 -14.53 12.91 50.05
C ASP A 119 -15.23 11.59 49.69
N ASP A 120 -15.28 11.26 48.39
CA ASP A 120 -15.88 10.04 47.84
C ASP A 120 -14.87 8.88 47.65
N GLU A 121 -13.67 8.97 48.23
CA GLU A 121 -12.66 7.91 48.17
C GLU A 121 -13.04 6.67 49.00
N ASP A 122 -13.03 5.51 48.37
CA ASP A 122 -13.39 4.21 48.97
C ASP A 122 -12.23 3.21 49.06
N LEU A 123 -11.12 3.41 48.34
CA LEU A 123 -10.00 2.47 48.27
C LEU A 123 -8.87 2.81 49.25
N PHE A 124 -8.54 4.09 49.38
CA PHE A 124 -7.54 4.56 50.34
C PHE A 124 -8.18 5.07 51.64
N TYR A 125 -7.42 5.05 52.74
CA TYR A 125 -7.89 5.68 53.97
C TYR A 125 -8.09 7.19 53.76
N PRO A 126 -9.13 7.82 54.36
CA PRO A 126 -9.46 9.23 54.11
C PRO A 126 -8.33 10.24 54.39
N ASN A 127 -7.42 9.91 55.31
CA ASN A 127 -6.26 10.74 55.66
C ASN A 127 -5.01 10.46 54.81
N THR A 128 -5.10 9.56 53.83
CA THR A 128 -4.00 9.27 52.91
C THR A 128 -3.75 10.48 52.02
N THR A 129 -2.51 10.67 51.59
CA THR A 129 -2.15 11.72 50.63
C THR A 129 -1.18 11.13 49.61
N LEU A 130 -1.44 11.34 48.32
CA LEU A 130 -0.53 10.93 47.26
C LEU A 130 0.49 12.04 47.07
N LYS A 131 1.76 11.74 47.34
CA LYS A 131 2.87 12.67 47.16
C LYS A 131 3.47 12.50 45.77
N VAL A 132 3.38 13.55 44.94
CA VAL A 132 3.94 13.58 43.58
C VAL A 132 5.09 14.58 43.54
N TRP A 133 6.30 14.14 43.22
CA TRP A 133 7.43 15.06 43.08
C TRP A 133 7.28 15.89 41.81
N ARG A 134 7.54 17.19 41.89
CA ARG A 134 7.58 18.05 40.70
C ARG A 134 8.77 17.69 39.84
N SER A 135 8.68 17.93 38.54
CA SER A 135 9.85 17.79 37.67
C SER A 135 10.89 18.87 37.96
N ALA A 136 12.17 18.51 37.95
CA ALA A 136 13.26 19.48 38.08
C ALA A 136 13.21 20.51 36.94
N PRO A 137 13.34 21.82 37.25
CA PRO A 137 13.32 22.85 36.23
C PRO A 137 14.64 22.88 35.44
N VAL A 138 14.58 23.35 34.20
CA VAL A 138 15.81 23.78 33.49
C VAL A 138 16.43 24.94 34.26
N PRO A 139 17.74 24.89 34.60
CA PRO A 139 18.40 25.97 35.32
C PRO A 139 18.21 27.33 34.66
N GLY A 140 17.83 28.34 35.44
CA GLY A 140 17.62 29.70 34.95
C GLY A 140 16.23 29.98 34.37
N THR A 141 15.31 29.02 34.33
CA THR A 141 13.91 29.21 33.91
C THR A 141 12.98 29.41 35.11
N GLY A 142 11.74 29.83 34.87
CA GLY A 142 10.73 30.03 35.93
C GLY A 142 10.95 31.29 36.78
N THR A 143 11.57 32.33 36.21
CA THR A 143 11.91 33.57 36.91
C THR A 143 10.91 34.71 36.67
N SER A 144 10.22 34.70 35.53
CA SER A 144 9.25 35.73 35.13
C SER A 144 8.27 35.19 34.09
N LYS A 145 7.28 35.99 33.69
CA LYS A 145 6.31 35.59 32.65
C LYS A 145 6.93 35.45 31.25
N ASP A 146 8.01 36.19 31.01
CA ASP A 146 8.78 36.12 29.76
C ASP A 146 9.83 34.99 29.78
N ASN A 147 10.04 34.36 30.94
CA ASN A 147 10.93 33.22 31.15
C ASN A 147 10.27 32.18 32.09
N PRO A 148 9.17 31.55 31.65
CA PRO A 148 8.43 30.58 32.44
C PRO A 148 9.25 29.32 32.70
N ARG A 149 8.81 28.47 33.64
CA ARG A 149 9.49 27.24 34.04
C ARG A 149 9.48 26.24 32.89
N GLU A 150 10.64 25.70 32.57
CA GLU A 150 10.79 24.61 31.60
C GLU A 150 11.24 23.32 32.25
N ASN A 151 10.98 22.21 31.56
CA ASN A 151 11.25 20.86 32.04
C ASN A 151 12.47 20.29 31.33
N VAL A 152 13.47 19.89 32.11
CA VAL A 152 14.66 19.24 31.56
C VAL A 152 14.32 17.86 30.99
N ASN A 153 14.90 17.51 29.84
CA ASN A 153 14.97 16.14 29.36
C ASN A 153 16.30 15.53 29.79
N MET A 154 16.25 14.48 30.61
CA MET A 154 17.45 13.77 31.09
C MET A 154 17.75 12.49 30.29
N ALA A 155 17.08 12.33 29.14
CA ALA A 155 17.45 11.39 28.08
C ALA A 155 17.87 12.19 26.83
N THR A 156 18.57 11.55 25.89
CA THR A 156 18.69 12.14 24.54
C THR A 156 17.32 12.11 23.86
N THR A 157 17.03 13.02 22.94
CA THR A 157 15.74 12.96 22.21
C THR A 157 15.71 11.93 21.08
N TRP A 158 16.85 11.29 20.80
CA TRP A 158 17.05 10.48 19.60
C TRP A 158 16.68 9.02 19.85
N LEU A 159 16.27 8.30 18.82
CA LEU A 159 16.11 6.84 18.86
C LEU A 159 17.48 6.17 18.74
N ASP A 160 18.31 6.33 19.77
CA ASP A 160 19.70 5.90 19.78
C ASP A 160 20.02 4.78 20.77
N ILE A 161 19.01 4.27 21.48
CA ILE A 161 19.09 3.21 22.48
C ILE A 161 19.97 3.64 23.67
N SER A 162 20.01 4.93 23.98
CA SER A 162 20.51 5.46 25.24
C SER A 162 19.87 4.79 26.47
N SER A 163 18.67 4.22 26.36
CA SER A 163 18.10 3.38 27.42
C SER A 163 18.97 2.17 27.79
N LEU A 164 19.69 1.59 26.81
CA LEU A 164 20.68 0.54 27.05
C LEU A 164 22.09 1.11 27.23
N TYR A 165 22.50 2.07 26.39
CA TYR A 165 23.89 2.55 26.33
C TYR A 165 24.23 3.66 27.31
N GLY A 166 23.23 4.37 27.85
CA GLY A 166 23.40 5.55 28.68
C GLY A 166 23.43 6.85 27.87
N SER A 167 22.90 7.92 28.47
CA SER A 167 22.92 9.28 27.92
C SER A 167 24.17 10.09 28.33
N THR A 168 25.15 9.46 28.99
CA THR A 168 26.39 10.13 29.42
C THR A 168 27.60 9.23 29.17
N PRO A 169 28.79 9.80 28.91
CA PRO A 169 30.01 9.01 28.72
C PRO A 169 30.32 8.08 29.92
N ASP A 170 30.15 8.56 31.16
CA ASP A 170 30.48 7.78 32.36
C ASP A 170 29.63 6.51 32.49
N VAL A 171 28.31 6.63 32.24
CA VAL A 171 27.40 5.49 32.25
C VAL A 171 27.73 4.54 31.10
N ALA A 172 27.95 5.07 29.90
CA ALA A 172 28.22 4.27 28.73
C ALA A 172 29.55 3.50 28.81
N ILE A 173 30.59 4.13 29.35
CA ILE A 173 31.88 3.49 29.60
C ILE A 173 31.73 2.40 30.66
N ALA A 174 31.02 2.69 31.77
CA ALA A 174 30.83 1.71 32.83
C ALA A 174 30.17 0.43 32.30
N LEU A 175 29.14 0.55 31.44
CA LEU A 175 28.36 -0.57 30.88
C LEU A 175 29.14 -1.46 29.90
N ARG A 176 30.37 -1.11 29.53
CA ARG A 176 31.19 -1.84 28.55
C ARG A 176 32.11 -2.86 29.20
N SER A 177 32.29 -3.97 28.49
CA SER A 177 33.30 -4.99 28.85
C SER A 177 34.71 -4.59 28.44
N HIS A 178 34.84 -3.59 27.55
CA HIS A 178 36.09 -3.20 26.89
C HIS A 178 36.81 -4.36 26.18
N THR A 179 36.06 -5.41 25.84
CA THR A 179 36.54 -6.54 25.07
C THR A 179 35.65 -6.74 23.84
N ASN A 180 36.25 -6.72 22.64
CA ASN A 180 35.58 -7.00 21.37
C ASN A 180 34.34 -6.13 21.11
N GLY A 181 34.31 -4.92 21.67
CA GLY A 181 33.23 -3.94 21.57
C GLY A 181 31.99 -4.26 22.41
N LYS A 182 32.02 -5.31 23.24
CA LYS A 182 30.83 -5.84 23.92
C LYS A 182 30.40 -5.03 25.15
N LEU A 183 29.11 -5.07 25.45
CA LEU A 183 28.55 -4.68 26.74
C LEU A 183 28.77 -5.77 27.80
N LEU A 184 28.84 -5.36 29.06
CA LEU A 184 28.91 -6.28 30.20
C LEU A 184 27.64 -7.14 30.26
N THR A 185 27.83 -8.43 30.54
CA THR A 185 26.76 -9.38 30.82
C THR A 185 27.16 -10.25 32.01
N GLN A 186 26.18 -10.92 32.60
CA GLN A 186 26.42 -12.04 33.51
C GLN A 186 25.76 -13.32 32.97
N GLU A 187 26.50 -14.43 33.00
CA GLU A 187 26.04 -15.73 32.53
C GLU A 187 25.44 -16.53 33.69
N ILE A 188 24.11 -16.66 33.70
CA ILE A 188 23.39 -17.34 34.78
C ILE A 188 22.56 -18.49 34.21
N GLN A 189 22.59 -19.64 34.87
CA GLN A 189 21.69 -20.75 34.57
C GLN A 189 20.44 -20.62 35.44
N ALA A 190 19.35 -20.12 34.85
CA ALA A 190 18.06 -20.00 35.52
C ALA A 190 17.48 -21.39 35.87
N ARG A 191 16.64 -21.45 36.91
CA ARG A 191 16.08 -22.71 37.38
C ARG A 191 15.18 -23.32 36.31
N GLY A 192 15.47 -24.56 35.89
CA GLY A 192 14.71 -25.26 34.85
C GLY A 192 15.21 -25.03 33.42
N THR A 193 16.28 -24.26 33.20
CA THR A 193 16.90 -24.07 31.87
C THR A 193 18.07 -25.02 31.63
N LYS A 194 18.26 -25.44 30.36
CA LYS A 194 19.32 -26.40 29.97
C LYS A 194 20.69 -25.74 29.78
N ALA A 195 20.72 -24.44 29.50
CA ALA A 195 21.94 -23.68 29.25
C ALA A 195 22.02 -22.43 30.14
N LYS A 196 23.24 -21.91 30.32
CA LYS A 196 23.44 -20.56 30.86
C LYS A 196 22.90 -19.55 29.85
N ALA A 197 22.36 -18.45 30.36
CA ALA A 197 21.86 -17.36 29.56
C ALA A 197 22.46 -16.03 30.05
N SER A 198 22.71 -15.12 29.11
CA SER A 198 23.26 -13.79 29.38
C SER A 198 22.18 -12.84 29.88
N TYR A 199 22.42 -12.18 31.00
CA TYR A 199 21.57 -11.11 31.56
C TYR A 199 22.35 -9.81 31.68
N LEU A 200 21.63 -8.71 31.89
CA LEU A 200 22.22 -7.45 32.34
C LEU A 200 23.01 -7.71 33.64
N PRO A 201 24.16 -7.06 33.86
CA PRO A 201 24.92 -7.20 35.10
C PRO A 201 24.17 -6.51 36.24
N PHE A 202 24.35 -6.99 37.47
CA PHE A 202 23.95 -6.22 38.65
C PHE A 202 24.76 -4.92 38.75
N ASN A 203 24.18 -3.88 39.34
CA ASN A 203 24.73 -2.53 39.38
C ASN A 203 25.88 -2.34 40.39
N SER A 204 26.86 -3.24 40.36
CA SER A 204 28.14 -3.13 41.08
C SER A 204 28.97 -1.91 40.67
N MET A 205 28.74 -1.43 39.45
CA MET A 205 29.33 -0.26 38.81
C MET A 205 28.72 1.09 39.22
N LYS A 206 27.62 1.09 39.97
CA LYS A 206 26.97 2.29 40.52
C LYS A 206 26.54 3.31 39.46
N VAL A 207 26.07 2.84 38.30
CA VAL A 207 25.35 3.72 37.36
C VAL A 207 24.05 4.21 38.00
N PRO A 208 23.52 5.38 37.62
CA PRO A 208 22.26 5.89 38.14
C PRO A 208 21.13 4.86 37.95
N THR A 209 20.45 4.50 39.04
CA THR A 209 19.36 3.51 39.01
C THR A 209 18.31 3.90 40.03
N ARG A 210 17.05 4.01 39.58
CA ARG A 210 15.92 4.20 40.48
C ARG A 210 15.72 2.95 41.32
N THR A 211 15.40 3.17 42.58
CA THR A 211 15.11 2.10 43.53
C THR A 211 13.97 2.50 44.45
N ARG A 212 13.55 1.55 45.28
CA ARG A 212 12.59 1.71 46.37
C ARG A 212 13.29 1.65 47.74
N PRO A 213 12.68 2.20 48.80
CA PRO A 213 13.24 2.12 50.16
C PRO A 213 13.58 0.68 50.56
N GLY A 214 14.73 0.50 51.21
CA GLY A 214 15.22 -0.81 51.67
C GLY A 214 15.84 -1.69 50.57
N MET A 215 15.87 -1.24 49.32
CA MET A 215 16.48 -1.97 48.20
C MET A 215 17.71 -1.22 47.68
N PRO A 216 18.92 -1.78 47.84
CA PRO A 216 20.13 -1.14 47.33
C PRO A 216 20.13 -1.16 45.79
N PRO A 217 20.48 -0.06 45.11
CA PRO A 217 20.61 -0.04 43.65
C PRO A 217 21.52 -1.15 43.12
N GLU A 218 22.54 -1.55 43.87
CA GLU A 218 23.49 -2.62 43.51
C GLU A 218 22.84 -4.01 43.39
N SER A 219 21.67 -4.23 43.99
CA SER A 219 20.88 -5.47 43.82
C SER A 219 19.98 -5.49 42.59
N LEU A 220 19.96 -4.40 41.82
CA LEU A 220 19.21 -4.25 40.59
C LEU A 220 20.14 -4.33 39.38
N PHE A 221 19.57 -4.52 38.19
CA PHE A 221 20.35 -4.51 36.96
C PHE A 221 20.87 -3.11 36.63
N ALA A 222 22.10 -3.03 36.14
CA ALA A 222 22.66 -1.83 35.54
C ALA A 222 22.15 -1.67 34.11
N GLY A 223 21.64 -0.50 33.79
CA GLY A 223 21.27 -0.12 32.43
C GLY A 223 21.62 1.34 32.15
N GLY A 224 21.38 1.76 30.91
CA GLY A 224 21.66 3.11 30.45
C GLY A 224 20.69 4.14 31.03
N ASP A 225 19.45 3.73 31.28
CA ASP A 225 18.40 4.56 31.88
C ASP A 225 18.11 4.17 33.35
N PRO A 226 17.89 5.15 34.26
CA PRO A 226 17.59 4.86 35.66
C PRO A 226 16.34 4.00 35.90
N ARG A 227 15.41 3.92 34.94
CA ARG A 227 14.15 3.17 35.00
C ARG A 227 14.26 1.75 34.43
N THR A 228 15.47 1.25 34.17
CA THR A 228 15.69 -0.10 33.60
C THR A 228 14.95 -1.22 34.36
N ASN A 229 14.71 -1.07 35.68
CA ASN A 229 14.14 -2.11 36.53
C ASN A 229 12.66 -1.87 36.91
N GLU A 230 11.90 -1.10 36.12
CA GLU A 230 10.48 -0.80 36.42
C GLU A 230 9.57 -2.03 36.38
N ASP A 231 9.78 -2.97 35.45
CA ASP A 231 9.09 -4.26 35.43
C ASP A 231 9.82 -5.34 34.60
N TRP A 232 9.32 -6.58 34.65
CA TRP A 232 9.91 -7.71 33.93
C TRP A 232 9.71 -7.68 32.41
N MET A 233 8.68 -7.02 31.88
CA MET A 233 8.48 -6.90 30.43
C MET A 233 9.53 -5.98 29.82
N LEU A 234 9.80 -4.84 30.48
CA LEU A 234 10.88 -3.93 30.11
C LEU A 234 12.24 -4.65 30.19
N LEU A 235 12.52 -5.36 31.29
CA LEU A 235 13.75 -6.14 31.44
C LEU A 235 13.91 -7.23 30.37
N GLY A 236 12.81 -7.82 29.92
CA GLY A 236 12.78 -8.74 28.78
C GLY A 236 13.32 -8.10 27.50
N VAL A 237 12.84 -6.90 27.18
CA VAL A 237 13.28 -6.12 26.02
C VAL A 237 14.74 -5.67 26.17
N HIS A 238 15.14 -5.12 27.32
CA HIS A 238 16.53 -4.76 27.59
C HIS A 238 17.49 -5.94 27.38
N THR A 239 17.12 -7.12 27.87
CA THR A 239 17.95 -8.33 27.77
C THR A 239 18.10 -8.78 26.31
N LEU A 240 17.01 -8.75 25.52
CA LEU A 240 17.05 -9.07 24.09
C LEU A 240 17.97 -8.12 23.30
N ILE A 241 17.85 -6.80 23.55
CA ILE A 241 18.66 -5.78 22.85
C ILE A 241 20.14 -5.88 23.26
N LEU A 242 20.43 -6.16 24.53
CA LEU A 242 21.79 -6.41 25.03
C LEU A 242 22.44 -7.61 24.34
N ARG A 243 21.73 -8.75 24.29
CA ARG A 243 22.21 -9.96 23.61
C ARG A 243 22.45 -9.69 22.12
N GLU A 244 21.57 -8.94 21.49
CA GLU A 244 21.69 -8.57 20.09
C GLU A 244 22.91 -7.69 19.81
N HIS A 245 23.18 -6.70 20.67
CA HIS A 245 24.42 -5.91 20.58
C HIS A 245 25.66 -6.81 20.64
N ASN A 246 25.74 -7.71 21.62
CA ASN A 246 26.89 -8.60 21.77
C ASN A 246 27.02 -9.59 20.60
N ARG A 247 25.89 -10.06 20.03
CA ARG A 247 25.86 -10.89 18.82
C ARG A 247 26.39 -10.14 17.60
N LEU A 248 26.01 -8.88 17.42
CA LEU A 248 26.52 -8.03 16.33
C LEU A 248 28.00 -7.68 16.50
N CYS A 249 28.48 -7.52 17.74
CA CYS A 249 29.91 -7.40 18.03
C CYS A 249 30.67 -8.64 17.56
N ASP A 250 30.19 -9.84 17.88
CA ASP A 250 30.82 -11.10 17.44
C ASP A 250 30.85 -11.25 15.92
N ILE A 251 29.82 -10.77 15.23
CA ILE A 251 29.79 -10.71 13.76
C ILE A 251 30.85 -9.74 13.25
N LEU A 252 30.91 -8.53 13.81
CA LEU A 252 31.79 -7.47 13.33
C LEU A 252 33.27 -7.79 13.59
N VAL A 253 33.61 -8.36 14.74
CA VAL A 253 34.97 -8.86 15.05
C VAL A 253 35.44 -9.87 14.02
N LYS A 254 34.56 -10.81 13.60
CA LYS A 254 34.89 -11.79 12.56
C LYS A 254 35.10 -11.16 11.19
N GLN A 255 34.29 -10.15 10.85
CA GLN A 255 34.38 -9.46 9.55
C GLN A 255 35.52 -8.43 9.49
N LYS A 256 35.91 -7.86 10.63
CA LYS A 256 36.88 -6.77 10.78
C LYS A 256 37.85 -7.08 11.94
N PRO A 257 38.70 -8.12 11.81
CA PRO A 257 39.59 -8.56 12.89
C PRO A 257 40.62 -7.50 13.32
N ASP A 258 40.93 -6.53 12.46
CA ASP A 258 41.88 -5.45 12.74
C ASP A 258 41.26 -4.25 13.47
N TRP A 259 39.95 -4.26 13.73
CA TRP A 259 39.29 -3.17 14.45
C TRP A 259 39.50 -3.34 15.96
N ASP A 260 39.75 -2.22 16.64
CA ASP A 260 39.82 -2.20 18.09
C ASP A 260 38.43 -2.25 18.74
N ASP A 261 38.42 -2.44 20.06
CA ASP A 261 37.20 -2.48 20.87
C ASP A 261 36.31 -1.26 20.67
N GLU A 262 36.92 -0.06 20.68
CA GLU A 262 36.20 1.21 20.57
C GLU A 262 35.47 1.32 19.23
N ARG A 263 36.16 1.04 18.13
CA ARG A 263 35.56 1.12 16.79
C ARG A 263 34.44 0.10 16.63
N ILE A 264 34.60 -1.12 17.15
CA ILE A 264 33.54 -2.14 17.12
C ILE A 264 32.33 -1.65 17.92
N TYR A 265 32.52 -1.24 19.17
CA TYR A 265 31.44 -0.77 20.05
C TYR A 265 30.65 0.39 19.41
N GLN A 266 31.34 1.44 18.95
CA GLN A 266 30.66 2.62 18.39
C GLN A 266 29.93 2.31 17.10
N THR A 267 30.49 1.41 16.27
CA THR A 267 29.83 0.99 15.03
C THR A 267 28.60 0.13 15.34
N VAL A 268 28.69 -0.83 16.28
CA VAL A 268 27.54 -1.66 16.69
C VAL A 268 26.47 -0.82 17.37
N ARG A 269 26.82 0.19 18.17
CA ARG A 269 25.85 1.14 18.74
C ARG A 269 25.01 1.79 17.63
N LEU A 270 25.64 2.27 16.56
CA LEU A 270 24.92 2.84 15.41
C LEU A 270 24.06 1.81 14.65
N ILE A 271 24.58 0.61 14.41
CA ILE A 271 23.82 -0.47 13.77
C ILE A 271 22.59 -0.82 14.60
N MET A 272 22.76 -0.90 15.92
CA MET A 272 21.67 -1.17 16.83
C MET A 272 20.64 -0.04 16.79
N SER A 273 21.04 1.24 16.86
CA SER A 273 20.11 2.36 16.71
C SER A 273 19.32 2.27 15.40
N ALA A 274 19.98 1.93 14.29
CA ALA A 274 19.32 1.72 13.00
C ALA A 274 18.33 0.54 13.01
N LYS A 275 18.75 -0.61 13.57
CA LYS A 275 17.92 -1.82 13.70
C LYS A 275 16.71 -1.56 14.60
N TYR A 276 16.90 -0.82 15.68
CA TYR A 276 15.84 -0.47 16.61
C TYR A 276 14.88 0.58 16.06
N ALA A 277 15.35 1.54 15.25
CA ALA A 277 14.46 2.43 14.51
C ALA A 277 13.54 1.65 13.55
N LEU A 278 14.05 0.61 12.87
CA LEU A 278 13.22 -0.28 12.04
C LEU A 278 12.22 -1.11 12.87
N LEU A 279 12.64 -1.61 14.04
CA LEU A 279 11.74 -2.28 14.99
C LEU A 279 10.64 -1.32 15.49
N ALA A 280 11.00 -0.07 15.78
CA ALA A 280 10.08 0.98 16.20
C ALA A 280 9.06 1.36 15.10
N ASN A 281 9.40 1.20 13.82
CA ASN A 281 8.41 1.31 12.75
C ASN A 281 7.35 0.20 12.83
N SER A 282 7.77 -1.05 13.11
CA SER A 282 6.84 -2.18 13.28
C SER A 282 5.88 -1.96 14.46
N TYR A 283 6.38 -1.31 15.51
CA TYR A 283 5.59 -0.84 16.64
C TYR A 283 4.44 0.10 16.20
N GLN A 284 4.72 1.08 15.32
CA GLN A 284 3.70 2.02 14.84
C GLN A 284 2.63 1.34 13.99
N MET A 285 3.02 0.32 13.23
CA MET A 285 2.10 -0.48 12.42
C MET A 285 1.11 -1.28 13.28
N ALA A 286 1.42 -1.53 14.55
CA ALA A 286 0.51 -2.24 15.46
C ALA A 286 -0.86 -1.55 15.54
N TYR A 287 -0.90 -0.24 15.38
CA TYR A 287 -2.13 0.55 15.50
C TYR A 287 -2.92 0.72 14.20
N TRP A 288 -2.50 0.12 13.10
CA TRP A 288 -3.16 0.31 11.80
C TRP A 288 -4.27 -0.72 11.59
N THR A 289 -5.38 -0.28 11.02
CA THR A 289 -6.44 -1.17 10.55
C THR A 289 -6.14 -1.63 9.12
N ASP A 290 -6.86 -2.65 8.64
CA ASP A 290 -6.77 -3.12 7.24
C ASP A 290 -7.12 -2.02 6.21
N GLN A 291 -7.76 -0.94 6.65
CA GLN A 291 -8.11 0.22 5.82
C GLN A 291 -6.97 1.25 5.72
N MET A 292 -5.97 1.17 6.61
CA MET A 292 -4.76 1.96 6.43
C MET A 292 -4.10 1.46 5.14
N PRO A 293 -3.87 2.31 4.13
CA PRO A 293 -3.06 1.91 3.00
C PRO A 293 -1.72 1.50 3.59
N TRP A 294 -1.47 0.20 3.60
CA TRP A 294 -0.21 -0.40 4.01
C TRP A 294 0.92 0.33 3.27
N PRO A 295 2.18 0.35 3.74
CA PRO A 295 3.30 0.99 3.06
C PRO A 295 3.64 0.45 1.65
N GLN A 296 2.69 -0.20 0.97
CA GLN A 296 2.69 -0.64 -0.43
C GLN A 296 2.74 0.54 -1.41
N ASP A 297 2.28 1.73 -1.03
CA ASP A 297 2.28 2.89 -1.93
C ASP A 297 3.44 3.87 -1.67
N ASP A 298 3.96 3.99 -0.43
CA ASP A 298 4.92 5.06 -0.09
C ASP A 298 5.72 5.06 1.21
N GLY A 299 5.48 4.17 2.17
CA GLY A 299 6.20 4.16 3.45
C GLY A 299 5.82 5.25 4.48
N PHE A 300 4.91 6.20 4.17
CA PHE A 300 4.56 7.31 5.07
C PHE A 300 3.05 7.69 5.05
N PRO A 301 2.13 6.74 5.27
CA PRO A 301 0.68 6.98 5.13
C PRO A 301 0.14 8.05 6.09
N LEU A 302 0.73 8.18 7.29
CA LEU A 302 0.36 9.21 8.26
C LEU A 302 0.73 10.62 7.79
N TYR A 303 1.92 10.83 7.21
CA TYR A 303 2.30 12.13 6.65
C TYR A 303 1.40 12.52 5.46
N ARG A 304 1.04 11.57 4.60
CA ARG A 304 0.11 11.83 3.48
C ARG A 304 -1.26 12.29 3.98
N GLN A 305 -1.80 11.60 4.99
CA GLN A 305 -3.08 11.98 5.60
C GLN A 305 -3.02 13.35 6.30
N MET A 306 -1.87 13.75 6.87
CA MET A 306 -1.68 15.04 7.53
C MET A 306 -1.47 16.24 6.59
N PHE A 307 -0.79 16.03 5.47
CA PHE A 307 -0.31 17.13 4.62
C PHE A 307 -0.92 17.14 3.23
N HIS A 308 -1.78 16.16 2.90
CA HIS A 308 -2.40 15.97 1.58
C HIS A 308 -1.41 15.94 0.41
N LYS A 309 -0.13 15.66 0.69
CA LYS A 309 0.93 15.57 -0.30
C LYS A 309 1.35 14.13 -0.46
N GLY A 310 1.54 13.72 -1.70
CA GLY A 310 2.05 12.40 -2.04
C GLY A 310 3.55 12.28 -1.75
N PRO A 311 4.10 11.07 -1.79
CA PRO A 311 5.51 10.77 -1.48
C PRO A 311 6.45 11.36 -2.52
N MET A 312 5.98 11.45 -3.77
CA MET A 312 6.71 12.09 -4.88
C MET A 312 6.68 13.62 -4.80
N GLU A 313 5.72 14.19 -4.08
CA GLU A 313 5.64 15.62 -3.77
C GLU A 313 6.43 15.96 -2.49
N ILE A 314 6.52 14.99 -1.57
CA ILE A 314 7.32 15.03 -0.34
C ILE A 314 8.77 14.55 -0.59
N ASN A 315 9.05 14.05 -1.80
CA ASN A 315 10.20 13.23 -2.19
C ASN A 315 11.51 13.53 -1.43
N PRO A 316 12.02 12.57 -0.63
CA PRO A 316 13.33 12.66 0.01
C PRO A 316 14.46 12.97 -0.98
N ALA A 317 14.33 12.53 -2.23
CA ALA A 317 15.27 12.82 -3.31
C ALA A 317 15.12 14.23 -3.94
N ASN A 318 14.00 14.93 -3.72
CA ASN A 318 13.81 16.33 -4.15
C ASN A 318 14.05 17.34 -3.02
N THR A 319 14.12 16.90 -1.76
CA THR A 319 14.30 17.74 -0.57
C THR A 319 15.72 17.70 -0.02
N TYR A 320 16.67 17.15 -0.79
CA TYR A 320 18.08 17.17 -0.46
C TYR A 320 18.77 18.48 -0.88
N PRO A 321 19.64 19.09 -0.04
CA PRO A 321 20.02 18.69 1.31
C PRO A 321 18.96 19.11 2.34
N TRP A 322 18.38 18.12 3.00
CA TRP A 322 17.42 18.16 4.10
C TRP A 322 16.94 19.54 4.58
N PRO A 323 15.62 19.80 4.64
CA PRO A 323 15.06 20.04 5.95
C PRO A 323 14.99 18.67 6.63
N LEU A 324 15.83 18.43 7.65
CA LEU A 324 15.40 17.60 8.77
C LEU A 324 14.00 18.07 9.13
N VAL A 325 13.08 17.21 9.57
CA VAL A 325 11.73 17.70 9.86
C VAL A 325 11.84 18.80 10.91
N THR A 326 11.80 20.05 10.46
CA THR A 326 12.11 21.17 11.32
C THR A 326 10.83 21.82 11.70
N LYS A 327 10.67 22.07 13.00
CA LYS A 327 9.62 22.93 13.49
C LYS A 327 10.24 24.30 13.71
N ASN A 328 9.80 25.29 12.92
CA ASN A 328 10.33 26.66 12.96
C ASN A 328 11.86 26.75 12.72
N GLY A 329 12.40 25.92 11.83
CA GLY A 329 13.83 25.95 11.46
C GLY A 329 14.79 25.27 12.45
N ARG A 330 14.26 24.54 13.44
CA ARG A 330 14.99 23.69 14.39
C ARG A 330 14.55 22.23 14.27
N PRO A 331 15.41 21.24 14.59
CA PRO A 331 15.00 19.85 14.58
C PRO A 331 13.81 19.62 15.53
N MET A 332 12.90 18.73 15.15
CA MET A 332 11.86 18.27 16.07
C MET A 332 12.51 17.41 17.17
N THR A 333 12.29 17.81 18.41
CA THR A 333 12.68 17.05 19.61
C THR A 333 11.43 16.68 20.40
N VAL A 334 11.58 15.85 21.44
CA VAL A 334 10.46 15.44 22.28
C VAL A 334 9.82 16.67 22.92
N SER A 335 8.51 16.79 22.77
CA SER A 335 7.74 17.85 23.40
C SER A 335 7.33 17.45 24.81
N ALA A 336 7.10 18.45 25.66
CA ALA A 336 6.59 18.21 27.00
C ALA A 336 5.16 17.64 26.97
N GLU A 337 4.36 18.03 25.97
CA GLU A 337 3.03 17.50 25.70
C GLU A 337 3.08 16.02 25.35
N MET A 338 3.96 15.62 24.43
CA MET A 338 4.20 14.22 24.10
C MET A 338 4.61 13.41 25.33
N ALA A 339 5.55 13.92 26.14
CA ALA A 339 6.06 13.20 27.32
C ALA A 339 4.98 12.88 28.39
N VAL A 340 3.83 13.56 28.35
CA VAL A 340 2.68 13.28 29.22
C VAL A 340 1.58 12.50 28.49
N VAL A 341 1.22 12.88 27.27
CA VAL A 341 0.12 12.23 26.52
C VAL A 341 0.47 10.82 26.05
N TYR A 342 1.75 10.55 25.76
CA TYR A 342 2.21 9.24 25.31
C TYR A 342 2.16 8.16 26.40
N ARG A 343 1.80 8.49 27.63
CA ARG A 343 1.91 7.56 28.76
C ARG A 343 1.09 6.28 28.61
N PHE A 344 0.04 6.26 27.77
CA PHE A 344 -0.70 5.07 27.32
C PHE A 344 -0.89 3.95 28.37
N HIS A 345 -1.02 4.32 29.66
CA HIS A 345 -1.01 3.38 30.79
C HIS A 345 -2.25 2.49 30.81
N GLU A 346 -3.22 2.77 29.94
CA GLU A 346 -4.38 1.94 29.66
C GLU A 346 -4.00 0.55 29.12
N PHE A 347 -2.83 0.41 28.52
CA PHE A 347 -2.29 -0.87 28.02
C PHE A 347 -1.72 -1.77 29.11
N ILE A 348 -1.49 -1.24 30.31
CA ILE A 348 -0.88 -2.01 31.40
C ILE A 348 -1.85 -3.10 31.85
N ILE A 349 -1.38 -4.34 31.93
CA ILE A 349 -2.13 -5.47 32.46
C ILE A 349 -1.84 -5.66 33.94
N SER A 350 -2.78 -6.24 34.67
CA SER A 350 -2.57 -6.58 36.08
C SER A 350 -1.63 -7.78 36.25
N SER A 351 -1.77 -8.80 35.41
CA SER A 351 -1.00 -10.05 35.50
C SER A 351 -0.84 -10.76 34.17
N PHE A 352 0.15 -11.65 34.08
CA PHE A 352 0.39 -12.50 32.91
C PHE A 352 0.91 -13.89 33.31
N PRO A 353 0.60 -14.95 32.55
CA PRO A 353 1.10 -16.29 32.79
C PRO A 353 2.59 -16.36 32.55
N ILE A 354 3.32 -17.02 33.45
CA ILE A 354 4.66 -17.52 33.16
C ILE A 354 4.53 -18.91 32.56
N LYS A 355 5.14 -19.12 31.39
CA LYS A 355 4.99 -20.35 30.61
C LYS A 355 6.31 -21.06 30.37
N ASP A 356 6.32 -22.37 30.52
CA ASP A 356 7.50 -23.19 30.27
C ASP A 356 7.71 -23.51 28.78
N ALA A 357 8.70 -24.35 28.47
CA ALA A 357 8.99 -24.76 27.09
C ALA A 357 7.92 -25.66 26.44
N ALA A 358 7.07 -26.32 27.23
CA ALA A 358 5.91 -27.07 26.75
C ALA A 358 4.68 -26.18 26.54
N ASN A 359 4.82 -24.87 26.78
CA ASN A 359 3.74 -23.88 26.74
C ASN A 359 2.69 -24.09 27.86
N GLU A 360 3.06 -24.80 28.93
CA GLU A 360 2.25 -24.98 30.12
C GLU A 360 2.43 -23.77 31.05
N THR A 361 1.31 -23.26 31.59
CA THR A 361 1.35 -22.16 32.57
C THR A 361 1.89 -22.69 33.90
N MET A 362 3.03 -22.15 34.33
CA MET A 362 3.64 -22.46 35.62
C MET A 362 2.93 -21.73 36.76
N TRP A 363 2.67 -20.43 36.60
CA TRP A 363 1.87 -19.59 37.50
C TRP A 363 1.42 -18.30 36.79
N GLU A 364 0.50 -17.55 37.39
CA GLU A 364 0.13 -16.19 36.98
C GLU A 364 0.93 -15.15 37.77
N GLN A 365 1.68 -14.30 37.07
CA GLN A 365 2.55 -13.28 37.65
C GLN A 365 1.85 -11.93 37.68
N ASP A 366 1.69 -11.36 38.87
CA ASP A 366 1.26 -9.97 39.05
C ASP A 366 2.36 -9.02 38.53
N LEU A 367 2.02 -8.17 37.55
CA LEU A 367 2.98 -7.30 36.87
C LEU A 367 3.54 -6.24 37.82
N PHE A 368 2.70 -5.64 38.65
CA PHE A 368 3.13 -4.59 39.59
C PHE A 368 4.20 -5.10 40.57
N SER A 369 4.06 -6.33 41.05
CA SER A 369 5.03 -6.98 41.94
C SER A 369 6.39 -7.29 41.30
N THR A 370 6.48 -7.22 39.97
CA THR A 370 7.74 -7.43 39.25
C THR A 370 8.67 -6.23 39.29
N GLY A 371 8.17 -5.05 39.68
CA GLY A 371 8.96 -3.84 39.74
C GLY A 371 10.06 -3.90 40.79
N PHE A 372 11.26 -3.49 40.36
CA PHE A 372 12.51 -3.59 41.13
C PHE A 372 12.82 -5.04 41.58
N ASN A 373 12.47 -6.05 40.78
CA ASN A 373 12.70 -7.46 41.12
C ASN A 373 13.64 -8.17 40.12
N ALA A 374 14.91 -7.76 40.09
CA ALA A 374 15.92 -8.33 39.20
C ALA A 374 16.20 -9.83 39.47
N THR A 375 16.31 -10.23 40.74
CA THR A 375 16.56 -11.64 41.11
C THR A 375 15.40 -12.54 40.67
N GLY A 376 14.15 -12.13 40.90
CA GLY A 376 13.00 -12.91 40.47
C GLY A 376 12.91 -13.06 38.95
N PHE A 377 13.33 -12.06 38.18
CA PHE A 377 13.43 -12.14 36.72
C PHE A 377 14.43 -13.21 36.28
N ILE A 378 15.62 -13.25 36.91
CA ILE A 378 16.64 -14.27 36.66
C ILE A 378 16.12 -15.66 37.03
N ASP A 379 15.54 -15.81 38.22
CA ASP A 379 15.05 -17.09 38.73
C ASP A 379 13.93 -17.66 37.84
N THR A 380 13.09 -16.78 37.28
CA THR A 380 12.01 -17.12 36.36
C THR A 380 12.51 -17.51 34.98
N GLY A 381 13.57 -16.85 34.48
CA GLY A 381 14.11 -17.07 33.15
C GLY A 381 13.46 -16.17 32.09
N LEU A 382 14.29 -15.54 31.23
CA LEU A 382 13.82 -14.64 30.17
C LEU A 382 12.80 -15.33 29.26
N GLU A 383 13.10 -16.57 28.86
CA GLU A 383 12.33 -17.33 27.91
C GLU A 383 10.91 -17.63 28.44
N ASN A 384 10.76 -17.85 29.75
CA ASN A 384 9.45 -18.11 30.35
C ASN A 384 8.60 -16.85 30.45
N VAL A 385 9.24 -15.71 30.76
CA VAL A 385 8.61 -14.38 30.72
C VAL A 385 8.17 -14.05 29.29
N LEU A 386 9.04 -14.22 28.29
CA LEU A 386 8.73 -13.94 26.88
C LEU A 386 7.59 -14.81 26.35
N ARG A 387 7.54 -16.11 26.70
CA ARG A 387 6.40 -16.99 26.34
C ARG A 387 5.10 -16.49 26.94
N GLY A 388 5.14 -16.01 28.19
CA GLY A 388 4.03 -15.34 28.84
C GLY A 388 3.57 -14.09 28.09
N MET A 389 4.52 -13.20 27.80
CA MET A 389 4.26 -11.96 27.06
C MET A 389 3.63 -12.22 25.70
N VAL A 390 4.09 -13.19 24.90
CA VAL A 390 3.51 -13.45 23.57
C VAL A 390 2.24 -14.31 23.60
N ALA A 391 1.92 -14.96 24.72
CA ALA A 391 0.70 -15.75 24.90
C ALA A 391 -0.45 -14.94 25.52
N SER A 392 -0.18 -13.72 25.94
CA SER A 392 -1.12 -12.82 26.58
C SER A 392 -1.56 -11.68 25.68
N HIS A 393 -2.50 -10.90 26.19
CA HIS A 393 -3.08 -9.78 25.48
C HIS A 393 -3.08 -8.53 26.35
N ILE A 394 -2.93 -7.36 25.73
CA ILE A 394 -3.10 -6.07 26.39
C ILE A 394 -4.43 -5.42 26.00
N PRO A 395 -5.05 -4.63 26.89
CA PRO A 395 -6.21 -3.81 26.58
C PRO A 395 -5.94 -2.82 25.44
N ASN A 396 -7.01 -2.34 24.81
CA ASN A 396 -6.93 -1.27 23.81
C ASN A 396 -7.09 0.12 24.45
N PHE A 397 -6.88 1.18 23.66
CA PHE A 397 -7.16 2.57 24.08
C PHE A 397 -8.59 2.71 24.61
N LYS A 398 -8.78 3.65 25.54
CA LYS A 398 -10.05 3.93 26.25
C LYS A 398 -10.51 2.85 27.21
N SER A 399 -9.71 1.81 27.44
CA SER A 399 -10.02 0.77 28.43
C SER A 399 -9.92 1.30 29.86
N GLY A 400 -9.19 2.40 30.09
CA GLY A 400 -8.82 2.85 31.43
C GLY A 400 -7.67 2.05 32.04
N VAL A 401 -7.15 2.56 33.14
CA VAL A 401 -5.98 2.04 33.87
C VAL A 401 -6.42 1.02 34.91
N ASP A 402 -5.65 -0.07 35.00
CA ASP A 402 -5.90 -1.13 35.97
C ASP A 402 -5.78 -0.63 37.43
N GLU A 403 -6.61 -1.17 38.31
CA GLU A 403 -6.64 -0.79 39.72
C GLU A 403 -5.32 -1.12 40.43
N ALA A 404 -4.59 -2.14 39.98
CA ALA A 404 -3.26 -2.48 40.51
C ALA A 404 -2.23 -1.35 40.33
N PHE A 405 -2.41 -0.48 39.33
CA PHE A 405 -1.52 0.66 39.05
C PHE A 405 -2.15 2.02 39.41
N ARG A 406 -3.49 2.09 39.46
CA ARG A 406 -4.27 3.28 39.82
C ARG A 406 -4.45 3.42 41.33
N SER A 407 -4.42 2.33 42.08
CA SER A 407 -4.61 2.35 43.55
C SER A 407 -3.62 1.42 44.25
N ALA A 408 -2.35 1.50 43.84
CA ALA A 408 -1.31 0.69 44.44
C ALA A 408 -1.01 1.15 45.87
N GLY A 409 -1.03 0.20 46.82
CA GLY A 409 -0.77 0.51 48.23
C GLY A 409 0.66 1.00 48.50
N VAL A 410 1.65 0.50 47.73
CA VAL A 410 3.06 0.89 47.87
C VAL A 410 3.80 0.82 46.53
N TYR A 411 4.11 1.96 45.93
CA TYR A 411 5.11 2.12 44.86
C TYR A 411 6.25 3.01 45.38
N ARG A 412 7.51 2.57 45.24
CA ARG A 412 8.68 3.27 45.82
C ARG A 412 8.51 3.69 47.29
N GLY A 413 7.73 2.92 48.06
CA GLY A 413 7.51 3.14 49.50
C GLY A 413 6.36 4.07 49.87
N GLN A 414 5.51 4.49 48.91
CA GLN A 414 4.36 5.38 49.16
C GLN A 414 3.10 4.90 48.41
N PRO A 415 1.89 5.28 48.88
CA PRO A 415 0.66 5.09 48.11
C PRO A 415 0.76 5.74 46.74
N PHE A 416 0.21 5.09 45.72
CA PHE A 416 0.48 5.44 44.32
C PHE A 416 -0.73 5.26 43.41
N ASP A 417 -0.84 6.20 42.47
CA ASP A 417 -1.82 6.21 41.38
C ASP A 417 -1.16 6.82 40.14
N VAL A 418 -0.91 5.99 39.14
CA VAL A 418 -0.22 6.40 37.92
C VAL A 418 -1.03 7.43 37.10
N ALA A 419 -2.36 7.38 37.16
CA ALA A 419 -3.21 8.35 36.45
C ALA A 419 -3.22 9.69 37.16
N THR A 420 -3.27 9.70 38.49
CA THR A 420 -3.10 10.92 39.31
C THR A 420 -1.76 11.60 39.00
N TRP A 421 -0.67 10.84 38.87
CA TRP A 421 0.63 11.40 38.49
C TRP A 421 0.60 12.08 37.13
N SER A 422 -0.10 11.54 36.13
CA SER A 422 -0.23 12.18 34.81
C SER A 422 -0.96 13.51 34.87
N VAL A 423 -2.07 13.58 35.61
CA VAL A 423 -2.85 14.82 35.80
C VAL A 423 -2.04 15.86 36.58
N VAL A 424 -1.30 15.45 37.61
CA VAL A 424 -0.43 16.38 38.35
C VAL A 424 0.71 16.87 37.45
N HIS A 425 1.34 15.98 36.70
CA HIS A 425 2.46 16.35 35.83
C HIS A 425 2.06 17.26 34.67
N GLU A 426 0.87 17.16 34.08
CA GLU A 426 0.49 18.12 33.05
C GLU A 426 0.32 19.54 33.63
N ARG A 427 -0.26 19.65 34.84
CA ARG A 427 -0.56 20.93 35.49
C ARG A 427 0.68 21.58 36.06
N GLU A 428 1.57 20.81 36.69
CA GLU A 428 2.82 21.32 37.29
C GLU A 428 3.86 21.75 36.26
N GLN A 429 3.77 21.22 35.04
CA GLN A 429 4.59 21.59 33.90
C GLN A 429 3.99 22.71 33.06
N GLY A 430 2.80 23.21 33.41
CA GLY A 430 2.14 24.29 32.70
C GLY A 430 1.68 23.90 31.29
N LEU A 431 1.30 22.63 31.07
CA LEU A 431 0.78 22.18 29.78
C LEU A 431 -0.60 22.81 29.49
N PRO A 432 -0.92 23.04 28.20
CA PRO A 432 -2.23 23.55 27.82
C PRO A 432 -3.35 22.55 28.16
N THR A 433 -4.57 23.06 28.35
CA THR A 433 -5.78 22.21 28.42
C THR A 433 -6.13 21.68 27.03
N PHE A 434 -7.01 20.67 26.96
CA PHE A 434 -7.37 20.01 25.68
C PHE A 434 -7.79 21.01 24.60
N ASN A 435 -8.76 21.88 24.93
CA ASN A 435 -9.25 22.89 23.98
C ASN A 435 -8.17 23.92 23.61
N GLN A 436 -7.29 24.30 24.54
CA GLN A 436 -6.23 25.28 24.25
C GLN A 436 -5.15 24.71 23.32
N TYR A 437 -4.79 23.44 23.50
CA TYR A 437 -3.87 22.75 22.60
C TYR A 437 -4.46 22.67 21.18
N PHE A 438 -5.69 22.17 21.06
CA PHE A 438 -6.30 21.95 19.73
C PHE A 438 -6.75 23.23 19.04
N ARG A 439 -6.99 24.34 19.77
CA ARG A 439 -7.08 25.67 19.15
C ARG A 439 -5.79 26.04 18.43
N ALA A 440 -4.64 25.91 19.11
CA ALA A 440 -3.35 26.25 18.53
C ALA A 440 -2.97 25.32 17.35
N TYR A 441 -3.25 24.03 17.47
CA TYR A 441 -3.08 23.06 16.38
C TYR A 441 -3.96 23.39 15.16
N ASN A 442 -5.25 23.62 15.35
CA ASN A 442 -6.17 23.90 14.24
C ASN A 442 -5.87 25.24 13.55
N LEU A 443 -5.26 26.21 14.25
CA LEU A 443 -4.78 27.46 13.63
C LEU A 443 -3.66 27.23 12.61
N GLN A 444 -2.99 26.07 12.62
CA GLN A 444 -2.00 25.68 11.61
C GLN A 444 -2.64 25.15 10.32
N ASP A 445 -3.97 25.14 10.22
CA ASP A 445 -4.75 24.59 9.09
C ASP A 445 -4.36 23.15 8.70
N PRO A 446 -4.41 22.19 9.65
CA PRO A 446 -4.02 20.81 9.39
C PRO A 446 -5.08 20.08 8.56
N ALA A 447 -4.66 19.07 7.78
CA ALA A 447 -5.58 18.19 7.03
C ALA A 447 -6.58 17.43 7.92
N VAL A 448 -6.16 17.10 9.15
CA VAL A 448 -6.96 16.35 10.12
C VAL A 448 -7.21 17.24 11.33
N PRO A 449 -8.30 18.04 11.35
CA PRO A 449 -8.63 18.88 12.48
C PRO A 449 -9.19 18.08 13.66
N VAL A 450 -8.97 18.59 14.88
CA VAL A 450 -9.57 18.06 16.12
C VAL A 450 -10.56 19.08 16.66
N PRO A 451 -11.87 18.76 16.76
CA PRO A 451 -12.87 19.74 17.12
C PRO A 451 -12.70 20.25 18.56
N VAL A 452 -12.76 21.57 18.72
CA VAL A 452 -12.83 22.24 20.03
C VAL A 452 -14.19 21.93 20.67
N ARG A 453 -14.18 21.53 21.94
CA ARG A 453 -15.37 21.09 22.67
C ARG A 453 -15.90 22.24 23.54
N ASP A 454 -16.81 23.04 23.00
CA ASP A 454 -17.39 24.22 23.67
C ASP A 454 -18.49 23.89 24.71
N THR A 455 -18.97 22.64 24.77
CA THR A 455 -19.85 22.11 25.82
C THR A 455 -19.33 20.76 26.31
N PHE A 456 -19.71 20.36 27.54
CA PHE A 456 -19.29 19.08 28.11
C PHE A 456 -19.84 17.87 27.34
N GLU A 457 -21.03 17.99 26.76
CA GLU A 457 -21.67 16.96 25.93
C GLU A 457 -20.86 16.66 24.66
N LYS A 458 -20.06 17.61 24.19
CA LYS A 458 -19.20 17.36 23.04
C LYS A 458 -18.02 16.48 23.39
N PHE A 459 -17.59 16.34 24.65
CA PHE A 459 -16.40 15.55 25.01
C PHE A 459 -16.63 14.03 24.89
N SER A 460 -17.82 13.54 25.23
CA SER A 460 -18.09 12.11 25.33
C SER A 460 -19.57 11.83 25.11
N SER A 461 -19.90 10.69 24.52
CA SER A 461 -21.27 10.17 24.40
C SER A 461 -21.77 9.50 25.68
N ASP A 462 -20.87 9.06 26.57
CA ASP A 462 -21.21 8.45 27.87
C ASP A 462 -21.80 9.51 28.85
N PRO A 463 -23.09 9.40 29.26
CA PRO A 463 -23.72 10.33 30.19
C PRO A 463 -23.03 10.41 31.56
N GLU A 464 -22.40 9.33 32.01
CA GLU A 464 -21.64 9.29 33.27
C GLU A 464 -20.39 10.18 33.17
N MET A 465 -19.66 10.10 32.05
CA MET A 465 -18.49 10.95 31.81
C MET A 465 -18.89 12.43 31.70
N ILE A 466 -20.01 12.74 31.04
CA ILE A 466 -20.55 14.11 30.97
C ILE A 466 -20.92 14.63 32.37
N ALA A 467 -21.59 13.81 33.19
CA ALA A 467 -21.95 14.17 34.56
C ALA A 467 -20.69 14.42 35.42
N ASN A 468 -19.67 13.57 35.28
CA ASN A 468 -18.38 13.74 35.94
C ASN A 468 -17.65 15.01 35.50
N LEU A 469 -17.67 15.34 34.20
CA LEU A 469 -17.10 16.60 33.69
C LEU A 469 -17.79 17.82 34.33
N LYS A 470 -19.14 17.84 34.35
CA LYS A 470 -19.93 18.91 34.97
C LYS A 470 -19.70 19.04 36.48
N ARG A 471 -19.41 17.92 37.15
CA ARG A 471 -19.14 17.87 38.59
C ARG A 471 -17.74 18.40 38.92
N LEU A 472 -16.74 18.05 38.11
CA LEU A 472 -15.33 18.32 38.43
C LEU A 472 -14.79 19.60 37.80
N TYR A 473 -15.25 19.99 36.60
CA TYR A 473 -14.75 21.16 35.88
C TYR A 473 -15.78 22.27 35.83
N LYS A 474 -15.31 23.53 35.90
CA LYS A 474 -16.18 24.71 35.85
C LYS A 474 -16.64 25.00 34.42
N THR A 475 -15.72 24.93 33.47
CA THR A 475 -15.99 25.16 32.05
C THR A 475 -15.34 24.08 31.18
N PRO A 476 -15.84 23.84 29.95
CA PRO A 476 -15.23 22.92 28.98
C PRO A 476 -13.76 23.25 28.64
N ASP A 477 -13.34 24.51 28.79
CA ASP A 477 -11.96 24.94 28.54
C ASP A 477 -10.98 24.58 29.66
N ASP A 478 -11.49 24.23 30.84
CA ASP A 478 -10.68 23.83 32.00
C ASP A 478 -10.28 22.35 31.94
N VAL A 479 -10.84 21.57 31.00
CA VAL A 479 -10.61 20.12 30.90
C VAL A 479 -9.15 19.84 30.57
N ASP A 480 -8.50 19.13 31.49
CA ASP A 480 -7.13 18.63 31.39
C ASP A 480 -6.85 17.95 30.04
N LEU A 481 -5.61 18.09 29.54
CA LEU A 481 -5.24 17.56 28.23
C LEU A 481 -5.36 16.04 28.20
N VAL A 482 -4.83 15.34 29.21
CA VAL A 482 -4.92 13.88 29.29
C VAL A 482 -6.35 13.38 29.45
N VAL A 483 -7.22 14.15 30.10
CA VAL A 483 -8.66 13.81 30.24
C VAL A 483 -9.38 13.98 28.91
N GLY A 484 -9.15 15.09 28.21
CA GLY A 484 -9.74 15.29 26.89
C GLY A 484 -9.28 14.25 25.88
N VAL A 485 -8.00 13.84 25.93
CA VAL A 485 -7.48 12.75 25.10
C VAL A 485 -8.13 11.40 25.46
N GLN A 486 -8.27 11.08 26.75
CA GLN A 486 -8.94 9.86 27.23
C GLN A 486 -10.38 9.76 26.72
N LEU A 487 -11.09 10.90 26.67
CA LEU A 487 -12.49 10.99 26.26
C LEU A 487 -12.69 11.13 24.74
N ASP A 488 -11.62 11.28 23.95
CA ASP A 488 -11.75 11.56 22.52
C ASP A 488 -12.27 10.35 21.73
N GLU A 489 -13.58 10.35 21.44
CA GLU A 489 -14.26 9.26 20.74
C GLU A 489 -13.88 9.10 19.26
N GLU A 490 -13.22 10.10 18.66
CA GLU A 490 -12.81 10.07 17.25
C GLU A 490 -11.45 9.37 17.05
N TYR A 491 -11.43 8.29 16.28
CA TYR A 491 -10.18 7.62 15.89
C TYR A 491 -9.51 8.33 14.71
N PHE A 492 -8.18 8.29 14.66
CA PHE A 492 -7.45 8.76 13.49
C PHE A 492 -7.73 7.81 12.30
N PRO A 493 -8.01 8.33 11.08
CA PRO A 493 -8.46 7.49 9.97
C PRO A 493 -7.47 6.36 9.63
N GLY A 494 -7.98 5.12 9.57
CA GLY A 494 -7.16 3.93 9.31
C GLY A 494 -6.39 3.42 10.53
N THR A 495 -6.65 3.92 11.74
CA THR A 495 -5.96 3.47 12.96
C THR A 495 -6.91 3.10 14.09
N THR A 496 -6.39 2.42 15.11
CA THR A 496 -7.07 2.10 16.37
C THR A 496 -6.77 3.11 17.48
N VAL A 497 -6.05 4.21 17.17
CA VAL A 497 -5.64 5.24 18.14
C VAL A 497 -6.56 6.47 18.05
N PRO A 498 -6.97 7.07 19.18
CA PRO A 498 -7.69 8.34 19.18
C PRO A 498 -6.93 9.43 18.41
N LYS A 499 -7.67 10.27 17.67
CA LYS A 499 -7.10 11.33 16.82
C LYS A 499 -6.22 12.28 17.63
N SER A 500 -6.72 12.76 18.77
CA SER A 500 -5.97 13.64 19.67
C SER A 500 -4.69 13.00 20.21
N ALA A 501 -4.76 11.75 20.64
CA ALA A 501 -3.59 11.01 21.11
C ALA A 501 -2.54 10.92 20.00
N LEU A 502 -2.89 10.41 18.82
CA LEU A 502 -1.96 10.18 17.71
C LEU A 502 -1.25 11.46 17.26
N ILE A 503 -1.98 12.58 17.19
CA ILE A 503 -1.43 13.89 16.78
C ILE A 503 -0.35 14.40 17.74
N ILE A 504 -0.55 14.26 19.04
CA ILE A 504 0.40 14.73 20.06
C ILE A 504 1.59 13.76 20.18
N SER A 505 1.30 12.47 20.07
CA SER A 505 2.22 11.37 20.38
C SER A 505 3.07 10.97 19.17
N LEU A 506 2.51 10.14 18.29
CA LEU A 506 3.21 9.44 17.24
C LEU A 506 3.82 10.40 16.21
N PHE A 507 3.17 11.52 15.89
CA PHE A 507 3.74 12.54 14.99
C PHE A 507 5.04 13.15 15.51
N SER A 508 5.17 13.33 16.82
CA SER A 508 6.40 13.80 17.41
C SER A 508 7.52 12.76 17.27
N LEU A 509 7.25 11.47 17.52
CA LEU A 509 8.21 10.37 17.24
C LEU A 509 8.65 10.32 15.78
N PHE A 510 7.71 10.47 14.84
CA PHE A 510 8.03 10.53 13.41
C PHE A 510 8.91 11.73 13.06
N GLY A 511 8.57 12.90 13.60
CA GLY A 511 9.33 14.12 13.40
C GLY A 511 10.76 13.98 13.93
N MET A 512 10.94 13.39 15.11
CA MET A 512 12.25 13.15 15.72
C MET A 512 13.09 12.18 14.90
N GLY A 513 12.54 11.03 14.48
CA GLY A 513 13.26 10.05 13.65
C GLY A 513 13.67 10.61 12.29
N ASN A 514 12.87 11.51 11.72
CA ASN A 514 13.20 12.26 10.50
C ASN A 514 13.98 13.56 10.76
N SER A 515 14.31 13.86 12.02
CA SER A 515 15.21 14.94 12.42
C SER A 515 16.59 14.44 12.82
N ASP A 516 16.82 13.12 12.75
CA ASP A 516 18.03 12.48 13.19
C ASP A 516 19.00 12.26 12.02
N ARG A 517 20.17 12.91 12.04
CA ARG A 517 21.22 12.78 11.02
C ARG A 517 21.75 11.36 10.87
N PHE A 518 21.65 10.55 11.92
CA PHE A 518 22.14 9.16 11.95
C PHE A 518 21.02 8.14 11.72
N SER A 519 19.84 8.59 11.26
CA SER A 519 18.71 7.73 10.92
C SER A 519 19.06 6.77 9.77
N ILE A 520 18.49 5.56 9.83
CA ILE A 520 18.70 4.52 8.82
C ILE A 520 18.20 4.95 7.44
N GLY A 521 17.07 5.66 7.36
CA GLY A 521 16.52 6.14 6.08
C GLY A 521 17.50 7.09 5.36
N PHE A 522 18.20 7.93 6.13
CA PHE A 522 19.20 8.86 5.61
C PHE A 522 20.45 8.13 5.17
N SER A 523 20.93 7.23 6.02
CA SER A 523 22.15 6.46 5.79
C SER A 523 22.02 5.60 4.54
N MET A 524 20.83 5.05 4.30
CA MET A 524 20.48 4.30 3.10
C MET A 524 20.47 5.16 1.83
N MET A 525 20.22 6.47 1.88
CA MET A 525 20.11 7.30 0.66
C MET A 525 21.36 8.16 0.38
N ARG A 526 22.36 8.14 1.27
CA ARG A 526 23.57 8.98 1.23
C ARG A 526 24.23 9.09 -0.14
N CYS A 527 24.70 7.97 -0.71
CA CYS A 527 25.46 8.01 -1.97
C CYS A 527 24.62 8.35 -3.20
N LEU A 528 23.28 8.29 -3.08
CA LEU A 528 22.36 8.54 -4.20
C LEU A 528 21.95 10.01 -4.27
N LEU A 529 21.81 10.67 -3.13
CA LEU A 529 21.25 12.02 -3.04
C LEU A 529 22.31 13.10 -2.88
N VAL A 530 23.42 12.80 -2.21
CA VAL A 530 24.39 13.83 -1.81
C VAL A 530 25.60 13.86 -2.73
N ASP A 531 26.20 12.70 -2.86
CA ASP A 531 27.39 12.50 -3.66
C ASP A 531 26.96 11.91 -5.01
N LYS A 532 27.94 11.70 -5.89
CA LYS A 532 27.70 10.92 -7.09
C LYS A 532 27.88 9.44 -6.70
N PRO A 533 27.10 8.49 -7.26
CA PRO A 533 27.27 7.07 -6.95
C PRO A 533 28.70 6.54 -7.17
N TRP A 534 29.46 7.19 -8.04
CA TRP A 534 30.87 6.88 -8.34
C TRP A 534 31.91 7.70 -7.57
N ASP A 535 31.47 8.59 -6.68
CA ASP A 535 32.32 9.48 -5.89
C ASP A 535 31.74 9.65 -4.46
N CYS A 536 31.39 8.54 -3.82
CA CYS A 536 30.63 8.57 -2.57
C CYS A 536 31.51 8.72 -1.33
N HIS A 537 31.18 9.71 -0.51
CA HIS A 537 31.86 10.02 0.73
C HIS A 537 30.90 9.85 1.90
N PRO A 538 31.01 8.74 2.67
CA PRO A 538 30.27 8.60 3.90
C PRO A 538 30.56 9.75 4.86
N SER A 539 29.53 10.21 5.55
CA SER A 539 29.55 11.28 6.53
C SER A 539 29.48 10.80 7.98
N ASN A 540 29.16 9.52 8.17
CA ASN A 540 29.18 8.83 9.45
C ASN A 540 29.57 7.35 9.27
N ALA A 541 29.80 6.64 10.37
CA ALA A 541 30.24 5.24 10.32
C ALA A 541 29.14 4.26 9.84
N LEU A 542 27.85 4.56 10.07
CA LEU A 542 26.75 3.73 9.59
C LEU A 542 26.69 3.77 8.05
N GLU A 543 26.83 4.95 7.46
CA GLU A 543 26.97 5.11 6.02
C GLU A 543 28.21 4.39 5.47
N GLU A 544 29.35 4.46 6.17
CA GLU A 544 30.57 3.75 5.75
C GLU A 544 30.38 2.23 5.71
N LEU A 545 29.59 1.70 6.64
CA LEU A 545 29.28 0.28 6.77
C LEU A 545 28.27 -0.18 5.72
N LEU A 546 27.20 0.60 5.49
CA LEU A 546 26.16 0.29 4.53
C LEU A 546 26.65 0.45 3.10
N TRP A 547 27.50 1.43 2.82
CA TRP A 547 28.05 1.73 1.49
C TRP A 547 29.49 1.25 1.37
N GLU A 548 29.67 -0.03 1.05
CA GLU A 548 30.99 -0.63 0.94
C GLU A 548 31.73 -0.18 -0.33
N PRO A 549 33.05 0.10 -0.26
CA PRO A 549 33.86 0.39 -1.43
C PRO A 549 33.85 -0.76 -2.43
N LYS A 550 33.68 -0.45 -3.72
CA LYS A 550 33.92 -1.42 -4.81
C LYS A 550 35.07 -0.92 -5.67
N ASN A 551 35.99 -1.84 -5.98
CA ASN A 551 37.11 -1.52 -6.85
C ASN A 551 36.62 -1.44 -8.30
N VAL A 552 36.35 -0.22 -8.77
CA VAL A 552 35.93 0.06 -10.14
C VAL A 552 36.97 0.97 -10.79
N SER A 553 37.60 0.50 -11.87
CA SER A 553 38.62 1.25 -12.58
C SER A 553 38.10 2.63 -13.03
N GLY A 554 38.83 3.69 -12.69
CA GLY A 554 38.45 5.07 -12.98
C GLY A 554 37.52 5.74 -11.95
N PHE A 555 37.04 5.01 -10.94
CA PHE A 555 36.14 5.53 -9.90
C PHE A 555 36.62 5.07 -8.51
N PRO A 556 37.66 5.72 -7.95
CA PRO A 556 38.31 5.28 -6.71
C PRO A 556 37.40 5.32 -5.47
N ASP A 557 36.38 6.19 -5.49
CA ASP A 557 35.44 6.40 -4.38
C ASP A 557 34.05 5.78 -4.66
N PHE A 558 33.96 4.87 -5.65
CA PHE A 558 32.71 4.15 -5.91
C PHE A 558 32.36 3.22 -4.74
N ARG A 559 31.12 3.33 -4.26
CA ARG A 559 30.58 2.50 -3.17
C ARG A 559 29.22 1.95 -3.57
N PHE A 560 28.87 0.78 -3.06
CA PHE A 560 27.55 0.18 -3.25
C PHE A 560 27.08 -0.47 -1.95
N TYR A 561 25.80 -0.86 -1.88
CA TYR A 561 25.28 -1.46 -0.66
C TYR A 561 26.01 -2.75 -0.29
N ASN A 562 26.33 -2.89 0.99
CA ASN A 562 26.81 -4.13 1.56
C ASN A 562 25.64 -5.10 1.76
N THR A 563 25.64 -6.19 1.00
CA THR A 563 24.54 -7.17 0.99
C THR A 563 24.32 -7.81 2.36
N PHE A 564 25.38 -8.07 3.12
CA PHE A 564 25.27 -8.65 4.46
C PHE A 564 24.46 -7.72 5.38
N TRP A 565 24.80 -6.43 5.43
CA TRP A 565 24.09 -5.48 6.30
C TRP A 565 22.66 -5.21 5.84
N LEU A 566 22.38 -5.22 4.54
CA LEU A 566 21.00 -5.13 4.05
C LEU A 566 20.14 -6.30 4.54
N THR A 567 20.67 -7.52 4.51
CA THR A 567 19.97 -8.71 5.03
C THR A 567 19.93 -8.73 6.55
N GLU A 568 20.99 -8.30 7.22
CA GLU A 568 21.05 -8.28 8.68
C GLU A 568 20.07 -7.27 9.30
N LEU A 569 19.85 -6.13 8.62
CA LEU A 569 18.84 -5.14 8.94
C LEU A 569 17.46 -5.44 8.31
N ASP A 570 17.31 -6.56 7.59
CA ASP A 570 16.06 -6.99 6.95
C ASP A 570 15.43 -5.89 6.08
N ILE A 571 16.27 -5.14 5.36
CA ILE A 571 15.84 -3.99 4.54
C ILE A 571 14.88 -4.44 3.44
N GLN A 572 15.04 -5.65 2.90
CA GLN A 572 14.18 -6.18 1.85
C GLN A 572 12.74 -6.39 2.31
N ALA A 573 12.51 -6.56 3.62
CA ALA A 573 11.18 -6.68 4.20
C ALA A 573 10.85 -5.46 5.08
N HIS A 574 11.52 -4.32 4.86
CA HIS A 574 11.33 -3.08 5.62
C HIS A 574 11.45 -3.27 7.15
N GLY A 575 12.29 -4.21 7.59
CA GLY A 575 12.51 -4.53 9.00
C GLY A 575 11.38 -5.34 9.68
N THR A 576 10.34 -5.75 8.93
CA THR A 576 9.15 -6.41 9.51
C THR A 576 9.44 -7.75 10.18
N ASN A 577 10.52 -8.44 9.81
CA ASN A 577 10.92 -9.69 10.44
C ASN A 577 11.90 -9.50 11.61
N LEU A 578 12.38 -8.28 11.85
CA LEU A 578 13.43 -8.03 12.84
C LEU A 578 13.00 -8.40 14.26
N LEU A 579 11.73 -8.21 14.62
CA LEU A 579 11.26 -8.53 15.97
C LEU A 579 11.22 -10.04 16.20
N TRP A 580 10.76 -10.78 15.19
CA TRP A 580 10.80 -12.24 15.18
C TRP A 580 12.24 -12.74 15.30
N ARG A 581 13.17 -12.16 14.53
CA ARG A 581 14.60 -12.50 14.58
C ARG A 581 15.23 -12.12 15.92
N LEU A 582 14.90 -10.95 16.48
CA LEU A 582 15.40 -10.51 17.77
C LEU A 582 15.10 -11.55 18.86
N ILE A 583 13.87 -12.07 18.91
CA ILE A 583 13.49 -13.13 19.87
C ILE A 583 14.22 -14.44 19.56
N THR A 584 14.18 -14.90 18.31
CA THR A 584 14.64 -16.26 17.97
C THR A 584 16.16 -16.43 17.88
N GLU A 585 16.88 -15.35 17.57
CA GLU A 585 18.35 -15.30 17.52
C GLU A 585 18.96 -15.05 18.90
N ASN A 586 18.21 -14.44 19.84
CA ASN A 586 18.71 -14.07 21.18
C ASN A 586 18.04 -14.82 22.34
N SER A 587 17.26 -15.87 22.06
CA SER A 587 16.65 -16.74 23.07
C SER A 587 16.54 -18.21 22.63
N GLU A 588 16.12 -19.08 23.55
CA GLU A 588 15.80 -20.48 23.23
C GLU A 588 14.45 -20.65 22.50
N ILE A 589 13.62 -19.60 22.42
CA ILE A 589 12.35 -19.65 21.69
C ILE A 589 12.65 -19.70 20.20
N LYS A 590 12.36 -20.85 19.56
CA LYS A 590 12.59 -21.02 18.11
C LYS A 590 11.35 -20.83 17.26
N CYS A 591 10.17 -20.87 17.87
CA CYS A 591 8.90 -20.68 17.20
C CYS A 591 8.09 -19.60 17.91
N VAL A 592 7.67 -18.58 17.16
CA VAL A 592 6.84 -17.47 17.65
C VAL A 592 5.96 -16.99 16.50
N GLN A 593 4.86 -16.30 16.81
CA GLN A 593 3.97 -15.70 15.82
C GLN A 593 4.75 -14.90 14.76
N LYS A 594 4.32 -14.96 13.50
CA LYS A 594 4.91 -14.19 12.39
C LYS A 594 5.10 -12.72 12.76
N SER A 595 4.09 -12.12 13.39
CA SER A 595 4.12 -10.78 13.97
C SER A 595 3.98 -10.88 15.49
N PRO A 596 5.09 -10.87 16.26
CA PRO A 596 5.06 -11.11 17.71
C PRO A 596 4.29 -10.08 18.54
N LEU A 597 4.01 -8.89 17.99
CA LEU A 597 3.18 -7.86 18.63
C LEU A 597 1.68 -8.21 18.63
N PHE A 598 1.27 -9.19 17.83
CA PHE A 598 -0.10 -9.62 17.70
C PHE A 598 -0.29 -11.05 18.22
N PRO A 599 -1.47 -11.38 18.76
CA PRO A 599 -1.80 -12.74 19.18
C PRO A 599 -1.65 -13.76 18.05
N ALA A 600 -1.43 -15.02 18.43
CA ALA A 600 -1.33 -16.10 17.46
C ALA A 600 -2.70 -16.33 16.80
N ASP A 601 -2.72 -16.40 15.47
CA ASP A 601 -3.90 -16.78 14.70
C ASP A 601 -3.47 -17.75 13.59
N PRO A 602 -4.06 -18.96 13.49
CA PRO A 602 -3.63 -19.97 12.51
C PRO A 602 -3.66 -19.51 11.05
N VAL A 603 -4.49 -18.52 10.72
CA VAL A 603 -4.73 -18.05 9.36
C VAL A 603 -4.00 -16.72 9.11
N LYS A 604 -4.20 -15.73 9.99
CA LYS A 604 -3.72 -14.36 9.81
C LYS A 604 -2.33 -14.11 10.41
N ASN A 605 -1.99 -14.79 11.52
CA ASN A 605 -0.73 -14.58 12.24
C ASN A 605 -0.17 -15.91 12.80
N PRO A 606 0.22 -16.86 11.93
CA PRO A 606 0.60 -18.20 12.34
C PRO A 606 1.91 -18.19 13.14
N VAL A 607 2.08 -19.18 14.01
CA VAL A 607 3.37 -19.44 14.69
C VAL A 607 4.35 -20.04 13.68
N LEU A 608 5.50 -19.39 13.52
CA LEU A 608 6.55 -19.78 12.59
C LEU A 608 7.80 -20.19 13.36
N CYS A 609 8.38 -21.34 13.03
CA CYS A 609 9.68 -21.80 13.54
C CYS A 609 10.87 -21.36 12.68
N ALA A 610 10.58 -21.00 11.43
CA ALA A 610 11.52 -20.39 10.51
C ALA A 610 10.71 -19.47 9.60
N LEU A 611 11.28 -18.31 9.26
CA LEU A 611 10.69 -17.44 8.28
C LEU A 611 10.72 -18.14 6.91
N PRO A 612 9.65 -18.02 6.10
CA PRO A 612 9.71 -18.40 4.69
C PRO A 612 10.90 -17.67 4.06
N LYS A 613 11.67 -18.36 3.20
CA LYS A 613 12.70 -17.68 2.43
C LYS A 613 12.03 -16.54 1.67
N ALA A 614 12.38 -15.30 2.03
CA ALA A 614 11.98 -14.15 1.26
C ALA A 614 12.55 -14.38 -0.14
N ALA A 615 11.66 -14.62 -1.11
CA ALA A 615 12.07 -14.52 -2.49
C ALA A 615 12.53 -13.07 -2.67
N PRO A 616 13.74 -12.81 -3.17
CA PRO A 616 14.11 -11.44 -3.49
C PRO A 616 13.02 -10.89 -4.42
N ASP A 617 12.40 -9.77 -4.03
CA ASP A 617 11.50 -9.05 -4.91
C ASP A 617 12.39 -8.37 -5.96
N VAL A 618 12.79 -9.17 -6.95
CA VAL A 618 13.61 -8.76 -8.08
C VAL A 618 13.03 -7.50 -8.75
N PRO A 619 11.70 -7.33 -8.88
CA PRO A 619 11.08 -6.06 -9.26
C PRO A 619 11.55 -4.85 -8.44
N GLU A 620 11.57 -4.93 -7.10
CA GLU A 620 11.95 -3.80 -6.22
C GLU A 620 13.45 -3.47 -6.36
N LEU A 621 14.32 -4.49 -6.41
CA LEU A 621 15.76 -4.32 -6.61
C LEU A 621 16.09 -3.71 -7.99
N VAL A 622 15.29 -4.06 -9.01
CA VAL A 622 15.39 -3.54 -10.38
C VAL A 622 14.76 -2.14 -10.49
N LEU A 623 13.70 -1.84 -9.73
CA LEU A 623 13.09 -0.52 -9.62
C LEU A 623 14.04 0.48 -8.95
N THR A 624 14.70 0.09 -7.85
CA THR A 624 15.74 0.93 -7.23
C THR A 624 16.92 1.12 -8.17
N GLY A 625 17.36 0.06 -8.88
CA GLY A 625 18.38 0.18 -9.92
C GLY A 625 17.97 1.11 -11.06
N ALA A 626 16.70 1.08 -11.49
CA ALA A 626 16.15 1.93 -12.52
C ALA A 626 15.95 3.37 -12.06
N GLU A 627 15.57 3.62 -10.80
CA GLU A 627 15.45 4.95 -10.20
C GLU A 627 16.82 5.61 -10.06
N VAL A 628 17.84 4.85 -9.64
CA VAL A 628 19.23 5.30 -9.65
C VAL A 628 19.67 5.64 -11.07
N VAL A 629 19.35 4.78 -12.06
CA VAL A 629 19.68 5.04 -13.47
C VAL A 629 18.91 6.24 -14.02
N VAL A 630 17.64 6.44 -13.69
CA VAL A 630 16.82 7.59 -14.11
C VAL A 630 17.30 8.88 -13.47
N SER A 631 17.75 8.82 -12.20
CA SER A 631 18.38 9.94 -11.51
C SER A 631 19.74 10.30 -12.14
N LEU A 632 20.50 9.30 -12.58
CA LEU A 632 21.74 9.48 -13.35
C LEU A 632 21.50 10.00 -14.79
N VAL A 633 20.40 9.61 -15.43
CA VAL A 633 19.97 10.06 -16.78
C VAL A 633 19.57 11.54 -16.79
N LYS A 634 19.18 12.11 -15.65
CA LYS A 634 18.96 13.57 -15.53
C LYS A 634 20.24 14.40 -15.66
N GLN A 635 21.44 13.82 -15.52
CA GLN A 635 22.70 14.57 -15.46
C GLN A 635 23.52 14.62 -16.77
N ASP A 636 23.46 13.65 -17.68
CA ASP A 636 24.26 13.72 -18.93
C ASP A 636 23.68 12.86 -20.08
N ARG A 637 23.25 13.53 -21.17
CA ARG A 637 22.61 12.90 -22.34
C ARG A 637 23.52 11.99 -23.17
N SER A 638 24.84 12.06 -22.99
CA SER A 638 25.83 11.43 -23.87
C SER A 638 26.14 9.95 -23.58
N ARG A 639 25.75 9.41 -22.40
CA ARG A 639 26.06 8.03 -21.99
C ARG A 639 24.91 7.02 -22.12
N LEU A 640 23.85 7.41 -22.85
CA LEU A 640 22.62 6.63 -23.05
C LEU A 640 22.88 5.21 -23.60
N ILE A 641 23.88 5.05 -24.47
CA ILE A 641 24.11 3.79 -25.19
C ILE A 641 24.83 2.75 -24.31
N ALA A 642 25.79 3.16 -23.47
CA ALA A 642 26.55 2.23 -22.63
C ALA A 642 25.73 1.69 -21.45
N ALA A 643 24.88 2.53 -20.83
CA ALA A 643 23.98 2.12 -19.75
C ALA A 643 22.88 1.18 -20.25
N VAL A 644 22.38 1.42 -21.46
CA VAL A 644 21.42 0.52 -22.13
C VAL A 644 22.10 -0.82 -22.45
N VAL A 645 23.30 -0.84 -23.04
CA VAL A 645 23.98 -2.11 -23.37
C VAL A 645 24.34 -2.95 -22.13
N ALA A 646 24.78 -2.33 -21.03
CA ALA A 646 25.08 -3.04 -19.78
C ALA A 646 23.81 -3.62 -19.11
N GLY A 647 22.72 -2.84 -19.09
CA GLY A 647 21.42 -3.32 -18.60
C GLY A 647 20.86 -4.46 -19.45
N LEU A 648 21.01 -4.40 -20.77
CA LEU A 648 20.56 -5.46 -21.69
C LEU A 648 21.40 -6.75 -21.54
N THR A 649 22.69 -6.65 -21.20
CA THR A 649 23.59 -7.81 -21.03
C THR A 649 23.29 -8.58 -19.74
N VAL A 650 22.99 -7.87 -18.64
CA VAL A 650 22.59 -8.50 -17.36
C VAL A 650 21.21 -9.17 -17.49
N VAL A 651 20.28 -8.55 -18.23
CA VAL A 651 18.96 -9.14 -18.55
C VAL A 651 19.09 -10.37 -19.45
N ALA A 652 20.05 -10.38 -20.39
CA ALA A 652 20.31 -11.54 -21.24
C ALA A 652 20.90 -12.74 -20.46
N ILE A 653 21.80 -12.49 -19.50
CA ILE A 653 22.35 -13.53 -18.62
C ILE A 653 21.27 -14.08 -17.67
N TYR A 654 20.38 -13.21 -17.16
CA TYR A 654 19.20 -13.60 -16.37
C TYR A 654 18.22 -14.47 -17.17
N HIS A 655 18.01 -14.17 -18.46
CA HIS A 655 17.14 -14.96 -19.33
C HIS A 655 17.70 -16.36 -19.64
N PHE A 656 19.02 -16.54 -19.62
CA PHE A 656 19.66 -17.81 -19.94
C PHE A 656 19.65 -18.80 -18.77
N TRP A 657 19.46 -18.33 -17.53
CA TRP A 657 19.60 -19.15 -16.32
C TRP A 657 18.28 -19.68 -15.74
N ASN A 658 17.13 -19.34 -16.33
CA ASN A 658 15.82 -19.66 -15.74
C ASN A 658 14.88 -20.38 -16.71
N THR A 659 15.19 -21.62 -17.12
CA THR A 659 14.18 -22.53 -17.70
C THR A 659 14.54 -24.00 -17.49
N SER A 660 13.70 -24.73 -16.76
CA SER A 660 13.51 -26.16 -17.02
C SER A 660 12.05 -26.62 -17.05
N ASP A 661 11.06 -25.75 -16.78
CA ASP A 661 9.64 -26.18 -16.73
C ASP A 661 8.57 -25.22 -17.29
N THR A 662 8.93 -24.03 -17.80
CA THR A 662 7.96 -23.08 -18.41
C THR A 662 7.90 -23.21 -19.94
N PRO A 663 6.77 -22.85 -20.62
CA PRO A 663 6.69 -22.86 -22.07
C PRO A 663 7.76 -21.96 -22.71
N PRO A 664 8.27 -22.31 -23.90
CA PRO A 664 9.25 -21.49 -24.61
C PRO A 664 8.66 -20.10 -24.91
N VAL A 665 9.47 -19.06 -24.77
CA VAL A 665 9.03 -17.67 -24.97
C VAL A 665 9.64 -17.12 -26.26
N LEU A 666 8.81 -16.51 -27.11
CA LEU A 666 9.27 -15.69 -28.22
C LEU A 666 9.79 -14.38 -27.65
N SER A 667 11.11 -14.30 -27.58
CA SER A 667 11.85 -13.17 -27.04
C SER A 667 12.23 -12.21 -28.17
N GLY A 668 11.63 -11.02 -28.14
CA GLY A 668 12.04 -9.87 -28.96
C GLY A 668 13.10 -9.04 -28.25
N TRP A 669 12.89 -7.73 -28.14
CA TRP A 669 13.79 -6.83 -27.41
C TRP A 669 13.83 -7.17 -25.90
N PRO A 670 14.96 -7.04 -25.19
CA PRO A 670 15.07 -7.59 -23.82
C PRO A 670 14.09 -7.04 -22.76
N VAL A 671 13.60 -5.79 -22.92
CA VAL A 671 12.66 -5.16 -21.96
C VAL A 671 11.22 -5.18 -22.48
N ILE A 672 11.03 -4.75 -23.72
CA ILE A 672 9.68 -4.62 -24.32
C ILE A 672 9.22 -5.89 -25.06
N GLY A 673 10.09 -6.87 -25.23
CA GLY A 673 9.84 -8.09 -25.99
C GLY A 673 9.41 -7.77 -27.42
N GLU A 674 8.27 -8.33 -27.82
CA GLU A 674 7.61 -8.06 -29.09
C GLU A 674 6.51 -6.98 -28.98
N ALA A 675 6.38 -6.25 -27.87
CA ALA A 675 5.24 -5.34 -27.66
C ALA A 675 4.98 -4.37 -28.83
N LEU A 676 6.03 -3.72 -29.36
CA LEU A 676 5.90 -2.80 -30.50
C LEU A 676 5.58 -3.55 -31.81
N SER A 677 6.22 -4.68 -32.05
CA SER A 677 5.98 -5.51 -33.23
C SER A 677 4.57 -6.09 -33.21
N PHE A 678 4.10 -6.52 -32.04
CA PHE A 678 2.77 -7.08 -31.79
C PHE A 678 1.67 -6.02 -31.91
N GLN A 679 1.92 -4.77 -31.52
CA GLN A 679 0.98 -3.67 -31.78
C GLN A 679 0.82 -3.39 -33.27
N LYS A 680 1.90 -3.43 -34.05
CA LYS A 680 1.86 -3.11 -35.49
C LYS A 680 1.42 -4.29 -36.37
N HIS A 681 1.89 -5.48 -36.04
CA HIS A 681 1.73 -6.71 -36.84
C HIS A 681 1.42 -7.92 -35.93
N PRO A 682 0.30 -7.90 -35.18
CA PRO A 682 -0.03 -8.96 -34.21
C PRO A 682 -0.10 -10.35 -34.86
N LEU A 683 -0.60 -10.42 -36.10
CA LEU A 683 -0.77 -11.69 -36.82
C LEU A 683 0.58 -12.34 -37.10
N THR A 684 1.51 -11.54 -37.59
CA THR A 684 2.85 -11.98 -37.96
C THR A 684 3.59 -12.52 -36.75
N ILE A 685 3.51 -11.83 -35.60
CA ILE A 685 4.16 -12.28 -34.36
C ILE A 685 3.53 -13.57 -33.83
N LEU A 686 2.20 -13.69 -33.87
CA LEU A 686 1.52 -14.92 -33.46
C LEU A 686 1.92 -16.11 -34.37
N GLN A 687 1.91 -15.90 -35.69
CA GLN A 687 2.32 -16.91 -36.67
C GLN A 687 3.78 -17.32 -36.48
N GLN A 688 4.70 -16.38 -36.25
CA GLN A 688 6.10 -16.68 -35.93
C GLN A 688 6.23 -17.58 -34.70
N GLY A 689 5.44 -17.32 -33.65
CA GLY A 689 5.40 -18.16 -32.46
C GLY A 689 4.93 -19.59 -32.74
N PHE A 690 3.87 -19.75 -33.53
CA PHE A 690 3.38 -21.08 -33.93
C PHE A 690 4.32 -21.80 -34.90
N THR A 691 4.96 -21.09 -35.84
CA THR A 691 5.98 -21.70 -36.71
C THR A 691 7.17 -22.21 -35.90
N LYS A 692 7.57 -21.48 -34.84
CA LYS A 692 8.73 -21.82 -34.02
C LYS A 692 8.44 -22.87 -32.93
N TYR A 693 7.28 -22.80 -32.27
CA TYR A 693 6.97 -23.58 -31.08
C TYR A 693 5.64 -24.35 -31.18
N GLY A 694 4.83 -24.10 -32.20
CA GLY A 694 3.50 -24.67 -32.37
C GLY A 694 3.47 -26.15 -32.76
N SER A 695 4.62 -26.75 -33.10
CA SER A 695 4.78 -28.19 -33.29
C SER A 695 4.82 -28.99 -31.97
N SER A 696 4.93 -28.30 -30.82
CA SER A 696 4.79 -28.94 -29.51
C SER A 696 3.37 -29.51 -29.32
N PRO A 697 3.19 -30.70 -28.73
CA PRO A 697 1.85 -31.25 -28.49
C PRO A 697 1.02 -30.41 -27.50
N SER A 698 1.66 -29.61 -26.63
CA SER A 698 0.97 -28.63 -25.77
C SER A 698 0.51 -27.39 -26.53
N ARG A 699 1.07 -27.11 -27.72
CA ARG A 699 0.79 -25.92 -28.55
C ARG A 699 0.80 -24.60 -27.77
N CYS A 700 1.53 -24.54 -26.66
CA CYS A 700 1.61 -23.38 -25.78
C CYS A 700 3.01 -22.76 -25.83
N PHE A 701 3.07 -21.44 -25.97
CA PHE A 701 4.30 -20.66 -25.92
C PHE A 701 4.02 -19.27 -25.35
N GLY A 702 5.04 -18.62 -24.81
CA GLY A 702 4.96 -17.25 -24.32
C GLY A 702 5.29 -16.22 -25.40
N ILE A 703 4.62 -15.07 -25.39
CA ILE A 703 5.03 -13.85 -26.10
C ILE A 703 5.35 -12.82 -25.04
N LYS A 704 6.58 -12.30 -25.02
CA LYS A 704 6.94 -11.22 -24.10
C LYS A 704 6.38 -9.91 -24.65
N LEU A 705 5.39 -9.33 -23.96
CA LEU A 705 4.77 -8.05 -24.31
C LEU A 705 5.00 -7.08 -23.14
N ALA A 706 6.11 -6.35 -23.19
CA ALA A 706 6.55 -5.43 -22.13
C ALA A 706 6.55 -6.08 -20.74
N SER A 707 5.77 -5.56 -19.80
CA SER A 707 5.73 -6.05 -18.41
C SER A 707 5.25 -7.50 -18.30
N PHE A 708 4.40 -7.96 -19.22
CA PHE A 708 3.78 -9.28 -19.17
C PHE A 708 4.41 -10.28 -20.15
N THR A 709 4.43 -11.55 -19.74
CA THR A 709 4.58 -12.66 -20.68
C THR A 709 3.20 -13.25 -20.88
N HIS A 710 2.68 -13.16 -22.11
CA HIS A 710 1.41 -13.73 -22.52
C HIS A 710 1.64 -15.14 -23.02
N TYR A 711 1.26 -16.13 -22.23
CA TYR A 711 1.25 -17.53 -22.64
C TYR A 711 0.01 -17.77 -23.48
N VAL A 712 0.23 -17.99 -24.78
CA VAL A 712 -0.82 -18.30 -25.75
C VAL A 712 -1.22 -19.76 -25.53
N ILE A 713 -2.48 -19.98 -25.18
CA ILE A 713 -3.04 -21.31 -24.91
C ILE A 713 -4.05 -21.63 -26.01
N THR A 714 -3.82 -22.71 -26.74
CA THR A 714 -4.72 -23.18 -27.80
C THR A 714 -5.08 -24.66 -27.71
N ASN A 715 -4.43 -25.44 -26.85
CA ASN A 715 -4.77 -26.83 -26.67
C ASN A 715 -6.14 -26.94 -25.98
N ARG A 716 -7.03 -27.77 -26.52
CA ARG A 716 -8.38 -27.99 -25.98
C ARG A 716 -8.37 -28.30 -24.48
N LYS A 717 -7.50 -29.20 -24.00
CA LYS A 717 -7.46 -29.57 -22.57
C LYS A 717 -7.07 -28.43 -21.65
N ASP A 718 -6.18 -27.55 -22.13
CA ASP A 718 -5.72 -26.39 -21.37
C ASP A 718 -6.77 -25.27 -21.36
N LEU A 719 -7.50 -25.11 -22.46
CA LEU A 719 -8.66 -24.22 -22.54
C LEU A 719 -9.82 -24.70 -21.67
N GLU A 720 -10.05 -26.02 -21.57
CA GLU A 720 -11.02 -26.59 -20.63
C GLU A 720 -10.68 -26.23 -19.18
N LEU A 721 -9.41 -26.29 -18.78
CA LEU A 721 -8.99 -25.84 -17.45
C LEU A 721 -9.38 -24.37 -17.18
N MET A 722 -9.23 -23.49 -18.17
CA MET A 722 -9.66 -22.08 -18.05
C MET A 722 -11.18 -21.91 -18.03
N LYS A 723 -11.92 -22.83 -18.68
CA LYS A 723 -13.38 -22.87 -18.68
C LYS A 723 -13.91 -23.34 -17.32
N ASP A 724 -13.34 -24.40 -16.76
CA ASP A 724 -13.74 -24.99 -15.47
C ASP A 724 -13.40 -24.08 -14.28
N ASP A 725 -12.34 -23.27 -14.37
CA ASP A 725 -12.00 -22.24 -13.37
C ASP A 725 -13.06 -21.12 -13.30
N ASN A 726 -13.88 -20.96 -14.34
CA ASN A 726 -14.96 -19.97 -14.40
C ASN A 726 -16.23 -20.53 -13.70
N PRO A 727 -16.85 -19.85 -12.71
CA PRO A 727 -16.75 -18.45 -12.30
C PRO A 727 -15.82 -18.17 -11.09
N TYR A 728 -15.11 -19.18 -10.61
CA TYR A 728 -14.36 -19.09 -9.35
C TYR A 728 -13.10 -18.21 -9.45
N GLU A 729 -12.54 -18.06 -10.66
CA GLU A 729 -11.35 -17.24 -10.95
C GLU A 729 -10.18 -17.52 -9.98
N VAL A 730 -10.05 -18.78 -9.53
CA VAL A 730 -9.07 -19.17 -8.51
C VAL A 730 -7.69 -19.12 -9.12
N LYS A 731 -7.55 -19.59 -10.36
CA LYS A 731 -6.28 -19.69 -11.10
C LYS A 731 -6.12 -18.61 -12.16
N PHE A 732 -7.21 -18.20 -12.80
CA PHE A 732 -7.19 -17.24 -13.89
C PHE A 732 -8.17 -16.09 -13.61
N ASN A 733 -7.64 -14.92 -13.25
CA ASN A 733 -8.45 -13.77 -12.84
C ASN A 733 -8.50 -12.68 -13.92
N LEU A 734 -9.70 -12.33 -14.38
CA LEU A 734 -9.90 -11.27 -15.37
C LEU A 734 -9.84 -9.87 -14.74
N HIS A 735 -10.39 -9.68 -13.55
CA HIS A 735 -10.42 -8.36 -12.90
C HIS A 735 -9.00 -7.83 -12.62
N GLN A 736 -8.12 -8.69 -12.11
CA GLN A 736 -6.70 -8.37 -11.91
C GLN A 736 -6.00 -8.07 -13.24
N PHE A 737 -6.31 -8.80 -14.31
CA PHE A 737 -5.77 -8.50 -15.63
C PHE A 737 -6.18 -7.10 -16.12
N LEU A 738 -7.47 -6.77 -16.04
CA LEU A 738 -7.98 -5.45 -16.42
C LEU A 738 -7.39 -4.32 -15.56
N GLN A 739 -7.23 -4.56 -14.25
CA GLN A 739 -6.57 -3.62 -13.35
C GLN A 739 -5.10 -3.41 -13.75
N ALA A 740 -4.39 -4.49 -14.10
CA ALA A 740 -2.97 -4.47 -14.44
C ALA A 740 -2.65 -3.74 -15.76
N ILE A 741 -3.58 -3.74 -16.73
CA ILE A 741 -3.48 -2.94 -17.97
C ILE A 741 -4.08 -1.53 -17.82
N ASN A 742 -4.44 -1.15 -16.59
CA ASN A 742 -5.05 0.13 -16.25
C ASN A 742 -6.35 0.44 -17.01
N PHE A 743 -7.21 -0.57 -17.14
CA PHE A 743 -8.52 -0.46 -17.78
C PHE A 743 -9.42 0.61 -17.13
N SER A 744 -9.16 0.94 -15.86
CA SER A 744 -9.83 2.00 -15.11
C SER A 744 -9.66 3.40 -15.73
N ILE A 745 -8.64 3.64 -16.57
CA ILE A 745 -8.49 4.89 -17.32
C ILE A 745 -9.65 5.08 -18.29
N ILE A 746 -10.09 4.00 -18.94
CA ILE A 746 -11.17 4.01 -19.94
C ILE A 746 -12.52 3.96 -19.22
N THR A 747 -12.67 3.11 -18.22
CA THR A 747 -13.98 2.89 -17.56
C THR A 747 -14.27 3.90 -16.45
N LYS A 748 -13.28 4.69 -16.02
CA LYS A 748 -13.28 5.43 -14.75
C LYS A 748 -13.30 4.47 -13.55
N LYS A 749 -12.44 4.76 -12.56
CA LYS A 749 -12.30 3.96 -11.34
C LYS A 749 -13.63 3.60 -10.68
N GLU A 750 -14.52 4.57 -10.51
CA GLU A 750 -15.84 4.36 -9.87
C GLU A 750 -16.71 3.32 -10.61
N ASN A 751 -16.74 3.32 -11.95
CA ASN A 751 -17.55 2.35 -12.71
C ASN A 751 -16.85 1.00 -12.88
N PHE A 752 -15.52 0.98 -12.79
CA PHE A 752 -14.71 -0.24 -12.78
C PHE A 752 -14.90 -0.98 -11.46
N ASP A 753 -14.73 -0.28 -10.34
CA ASP A 753 -14.85 -0.84 -8.98
C ASP A 753 -16.27 -1.37 -8.72
N SER A 754 -17.31 -0.70 -9.25
CA SER A 754 -18.70 -1.14 -9.09
C SER A 754 -19.19 -2.15 -10.14
N ASP A 755 -18.39 -2.40 -11.19
CA ASP A 755 -18.75 -3.17 -12.40
C ASP A 755 -20.08 -2.71 -13.05
N LEU A 756 -20.40 -1.41 -12.95
CA LEU A 756 -21.74 -0.91 -13.32
C LEU A 756 -22.01 -1.02 -14.82
N HIS A 757 -21.01 -0.69 -15.64
CA HIS A 757 -21.12 -0.76 -17.10
C HIS A 757 -21.46 -2.18 -17.59
N THR A 758 -20.80 -3.20 -17.06
CA THR A 758 -21.09 -4.61 -17.38
C THR A 758 -22.45 -5.04 -16.86
N LYS A 759 -22.83 -4.65 -15.63
CA LYS A 759 -24.15 -4.96 -15.06
C LYS A 759 -25.27 -4.39 -15.92
N LEU A 760 -25.19 -3.14 -16.35
CA LEU A 760 -26.19 -2.53 -17.24
C LEU A 760 -26.33 -3.30 -18.56
N ILE A 761 -25.21 -3.65 -19.20
CA ILE A 761 -25.23 -4.42 -20.45
C ILE A 761 -25.84 -5.80 -20.21
N ARG A 762 -25.43 -6.53 -19.15
CA ARG A 762 -25.98 -7.85 -18.85
C ARG A 762 -27.48 -7.81 -18.53
N THR A 763 -27.93 -6.80 -17.80
CA THR A 763 -29.34 -6.65 -17.42
C THR A 763 -30.21 -6.35 -18.64
N HIS A 764 -29.81 -5.40 -19.48
CA HIS A 764 -30.67 -4.91 -20.57
C HIS A 764 -30.41 -5.63 -21.90
N PHE A 765 -29.15 -5.89 -22.28
CA PHE A 765 -28.83 -6.66 -23.49
C PHE A 765 -28.73 -8.17 -23.26
N GLY A 766 -28.85 -8.62 -22.01
CA GLY A 766 -29.10 -10.03 -21.68
C GLY A 766 -30.59 -10.40 -21.65
N ASP A 767 -31.50 -9.43 -21.77
CA ASP A 767 -32.93 -9.67 -21.87
C ASP A 767 -33.38 -9.75 -23.34
N SER A 768 -33.99 -10.86 -23.71
CA SER A 768 -34.43 -11.11 -25.09
C SER A 768 -35.49 -10.11 -25.56
N LYS A 769 -36.41 -9.68 -24.68
CA LYS A 769 -37.45 -8.71 -25.05
C LYS A 769 -36.86 -7.35 -25.38
N THR A 770 -35.91 -6.90 -24.55
CA THR A 770 -35.21 -5.64 -24.75
C THR A 770 -34.42 -5.66 -26.06
N VAL A 771 -33.65 -6.73 -26.32
CA VAL A 771 -32.88 -6.86 -27.57
C VAL A 771 -33.81 -6.80 -28.78
N VAL A 772 -34.86 -7.62 -28.84
CA VAL A 772 -35.85 -7.61 -29.94
C VAL A 772 -36.51 -6.24 -30.14
N ALA A 773 -36.73 -5.48 -29.07
CA ALA A 773 -37.31 -4.14 -29.15
C ALA A 773 -36.37 -3.13 -29.85
N PHE A 774 -35.05 -3.35 -29.84
CA PHE A 774 -34.10 -2.55 -30.62
C PHE A 774 -34.11 -2.90 -32.11
N GLY A 775 -34.54 -4.09 -32.50
CA GLY A 775 -34.50 -4.56 -33.89
C GLY A 775 -35.15 -3.60 -34.90
N SER A 776 -36.36 -3.11 -34.62
CA SER A 776 -37.04 -2.13 -35.48
C SER A 776 -36.32 -0.78 -35.53
N LEU A 777 -35.69 -0.36 -34.43
CA LEU A 777 -34.88 0.86 -34.40
C LEU A 777 -33.62 0.69 -35.25
N ILE A 778 -32.95 -0.47 -35.18
CA ILE A 778 -31.77 -0.80 -35.98
C ILE A 778 -32.13 -0.79 -37.47
N GLU A 779 -33.24 -1.43 -37.85
CA GLU A 779 -33.71 -1.46 -39.24
C GLU A 779 -34.07 -0.05 -39.75
N SER A 780 -34.82 0.73 -38.96
CA SER A 780 -35.17 2.10 -39.30
C SER A 780 -33.94 3.01 -39.43
N ALA A 781 -33.02 2.95 -38.47
CA ALA A 781 -31.75 3.68 -38.51
C ALA A 781 -30.90 3.27 -39.73
N SER A 782 -30.92 1.98 -40.07
CA SER A 782 -30.19 1.45 -41.21
C SER A 782 -30.71 2.04 -42.51
N ASN A 783 -32.02 1.93 -42.75
CA ASN A 783 -32.68 2.47 -43.92
C ASN A 783 -32.51 3.99 -44.03
N GLU A 784 -32.61 4.71 -42.92
CA GLU A 784 -32.38 6.16 -42.85
C GLU A 784 -30.96 6.54 -43.29
N PHE A 785 -29.93 5.82 -42.82
CA PHE A 785 -28.56 6.08 -43.23
C PHE A 785 -28.35 5.81 -44.72
N LEU A 786 -28.85 4.67 -45.22
CA LEU A 786 -28.72 4.29 -46.64
C LEU A 786 -29.37 5.32 -47.57
N GLN A 787 -30.48 5.93 -47.17
CA GLN A 787 -31.13 7.01 -47.92
C GLN A 787 -30.35 8.32 -47.87
N ARG A 788 -29.80 8.69 -46.69
CA ARG A 788 -29.05 9.94 -46.49
C ARG A 788 -27.67 9.92 -47.16
N LYS A 789 -27.00 8.76 -47.15
CA LYS A 789 -25.63 8.55 -47.68
C LYS A 789 -25.56 7.27 -48.52
N PRO A 790 -26.21 7.24 -49.70
CA PRO A 790 -26.18 6.05 -50.53
C PRO A 790 -24.79 5.79 -51.11
N LEU A 791 -24.40 4.51 -51.22
CA LEU A 791 -23.11 4.10 -51.80
C LEU A 791 -23.01 4.42 -53.30
N ALA A 792 -24.14 4.30 -54.00
CA ALA A 792 -24.29 4.60 -55.41
C ALA A 792 -25.66 5.25 -55.67
N ARG A 793 -25.80 5.97 -56.79
CA ARG A 793 -27.11 6.49 -57.20
C ARG A 793 -28.04 5.31 -57.55
N PRO A 794 -29.34 5.36 -57.16
CA PRO A 794 -30.29 4.31 -57.50
C PRO A 794 -30.28 3.98 -59.01
N GLY A 795 -30.17 2.70 -59.35
CA GLY A 795 -30.22 2.21 -60.74
C GLY A 795 -28.99 2.51 -61.61
N SER A 796 -27.88 3.01 -61.06
CA SER A 796 -26.64 3.25 -61.80
C SER A 796 -25.49 2.39 -61.27
N PRO A 797 -24.77 1.62 -62.11
CA PRO A 797 -23.54 0.96 -61.68
C PRO A 797 -22.51 2.02 -61.28
N GLY A 798 -21.99 1.93 -60.06
CA GLY A 798 -21.02 2.89 -59.51
C GLY A 798 -19.76 2.17 -59.04
N LYS A 799 -18.59 2.61 -59.52
CA LYS A 799 -17.30 2.23 -58.92
C LYS A 799 -17.01 3.17 -57.74
N HIS A 800 -16.93 2.64 -56.53
CA HIS A 800 -16.56 3.41 -55.35
C HIS A 800 -15.03 3.40 -55.18
N ALA A 801 -14.35 4.46 -55.61
CA ALA A 801 -12.88 4.52 -55.71
C ALA A 801 -12.15 4.88 -54.40
N GLY A 802 -12.85 5.29 -53.35
CA GLY A 802 -12.29 5.52 -52.01
C GLY A 802 -12.80 4.46 -51.06
N GLY A 803 -11.92 3.73 -50.36
CA GLY A 803 -12.27 2.49 -49.64
C GLY A 803 -13.60 2.52 -48.87
N ILE A 804 -14.44 1.50 -49.10
CA ILE A 804 -15.78 1.30 -48.50
C ILE A 804 -15.77 1.32 -46.95
N ASN A 805 -14.61 1.12 -46.33
CA ASN A 805 -14.44 1.06 -44.88
C ASN A 805 -14.85 2.36 -44.17
N ASP A 806 -14.59 3.54 -44.74
CA ASP A 806 -15.00 4.82 -44.12
C ASP A 806 -16.52 4.93 -44.07
N TRP A 807 -17.19 4.51 -45.15
CA TRP A 807 -18.65 4.45 -45.21
C TRP A 807 -19.22 3.44 -44.21
N ILE A 808 -18.62 2.24 -44.12
CA ILE A 808 -19.02 1.21 -43.14
C ILE A 808 -18.85 1.72 -41.71
N ASN A 809 -17.73 2.38 -41.40
CA ASN A 809 -17.46 2.91 -40.06
C ASN A 809 -18.48 3.98 -39.67
N GLU A 810 -18.83 4.88 -40.59
CA GLU A 810 -19.88 5.88 -40.38
C GLU A 810 -21.26 5.24 -40.23
N TYR A 811 -21.57 4.21 -41.02
CA TYR A 811 -22.84 3.47 -40.95
C TYR A 811 -23.03 2.81 -39.57
N ILE A 812 -22.01 2.13 -39.07
CA ILE A 812 -22.05 1.48 -37.76
C ILE A 812 -22.13 2.52 -36.65
N ALA A 813 -21.33 3.58 -36.72
CA ALA A 813 -21.41 4.65 -35.73
C ALA A 813 -22.79 5.34 -35.71
N PHE A 814 -23.45 5.48 -36.87
CA PHE A 814 -24.83 5.97 -36.96
C PHE A 814 -25.78 5.07 -36.17
N VAL A 815 -25.83 3.78 -36.52
CA VAL A 815 -26.79 2.83 -35.94
C VAL A 815 -26.56 2.66 -34.45
N VAL A 816 -25.30 2.50 -34.02
CA VAL A 816 -24.93 2.37 -32.59
C VAL A 816 -25.27 3.66 -31.84
N SER A 817 -24.95 4.84 -32.38
CA SER A 817 -25.29 6.10 -31.72
C SER A 817 -26.80 6.30 -31.58
N ARG A 818 -27.60 5.84 -32.54
CA ARG A 818 -29.07 5.91 -32.46
C ARG A 818 -29.60 4.98 -31.35
N CYS A 819 -29.04 3.78 -31.20
CA CYS A 819 -29.44 2.85 -30.16
C CYS A 819 -29.03 3.34 -28.75
N ILE A 820 -27.83 3.91 -28.60
CA ILE A 820 -27.30 4.28 -27.28
C ILE A 820 -27.78 5.67 -26.84
N VAL A 821 -27.72 6.68 -27.71
CA VAL A 821 -27.99 8.09 -27.35
C VAL A 821 -29.37 8.56 -27.82
N GLY A 822 -29.91 7.95 -28.88
CA GLY A 822 -31.16 8.36 -29.52
C GLY A 822 -30.95 9.24 -30.76
N PRO A 823 -32.03 9.83 -31.32
CA PRO A 823 -31.97 10.71 -32.50
C PRO A 823 -30.95 11.84 -32.34
N GLU A 824 -30.84 12.41 -31.14
CA GLU A 824 -29.95 13.55 -30.87
C GLU A 824 -28.46 13.21 -30.96
N GLY A 825 -28.10 11.92 -30.84
CA GLY A 825 -26.71 11.48 -30.87
C GLY A 825 -26.08 11.56 -32.27
N TYR A 826 -26.83 11.19 -33.31
CA TYR A 826 -26.27 11.13 -34.66
C TYR A 826 -26.16 12.50 -35.34
N ASP A 827 -27.16 13.38 -35.19
CA ASP A 827 -27.13 14.69 -35.84
C ASP A 827 -25.95 15.57 -35.37
N ASN A 828 -25.27 15.15 -34.29
CA ASN A 828 -24.03 15.74 -33.83
C ASN A 828 -22.78 15.06 -34.44
N LYS A 829 -22.30 15.61 -35.56
CA LYS A 829 -21.08 15.12 -36.25
C LYS A 829 -19.83 15.07 -35.35
N ASP A 830 -19.71 15.96 -34.37
CA ASP A 830 -18.56 15.99 -33.46
C ASP A 830 -18.60 14.84 -32.45
N LEU A 831 -19.80 14.39 -32.06
CA LEU A 831 -19.99 13.23 -31.20
C LEU A 831 -19.58 11.94 -31.91
N ILE A 832 -20.05 11.73 -33.15
CA ILE A 832 -19.69 10.57 -33.97
C ILE A 832 -18.18 10.49 -34.20
N LYS A 833 -17.55 11.62 -34.60
CA LYS A 833 -16.08 11.70 -34.73
C LYS A 833 -15.36 11.41 -33.42
N THR A 834 -15.93 11.84 -32.29
CA THR A 834 -15.35 11.58 -30.97
C THR A 834 -15.48 10.12 -30.58
N PHE A 835 -16.58 9.42 -30.89
CA PHE A 835 -16.69 7.99 -30.63
C PHE A 835 -15.69 7.16 -31.43
N LEU A 836 -15.51 7.47 -32.72
CA LEU A 836 -14.48 6.84 -33.55
C LEU A 836 -13.07 7.13 -33.01
N ARG A 837 -12.75 8.38 -32.68
CA ARG A 837 -11.44 8.75 -32.12
C ARG A 837 -11.19 8.19 -30.72
N PHE A 838 -12.25 8.11 -29.89
CA PHE A 838 -12.15 7.58 -28.52
C PHE A 838 -11.73 6.12 -28.54
N ASN A 839 -12.19 5.35 -29.54
CA ASN A 839 -11.70 4.01 -29.76
C ASN A 839 -10.18 3.96 -29.93
N ASP A 840 -9.66 4.63 -30.95
CA ASP A 840 -8.22 4.60 -31.27
C ASP A 840 -7.39 5.09 -30.08
N ASN A 841 -7.88 6.11 -29.36
CA ASN A 841 -7.22 6.63 -28.17
C ASN A 841 -7.29 5.68 -26.98
N ALA A 842 -8.40 4.97 -26.76
CA ALA A 842 -8.57 4.03 -25.65
C ALA A 842 -7.64 2.83 -25.84
N VAL A 843 -7.60 2.35 -27.07
CA VAL A 843 -6.73 1.27 -27.48
C VAL A 843 -5.25 1.67 -27.38
N ALA A 844 -4.87 2.84 -27.92
CA ALA A 844 -3.53 3.38 -27.73
C ALA A 844 -3.19 3.63 -26.25
N ALA A 845 -4.17 4.00 -25.42
CA ALA A 845 -3.97 4.20 -23.99
C ALA A 845 -3.72 2.89 -23.25
N MET A 846 -4.41 1.78 -23.57
CA MET A 846 -4.11 0.45 -23.00
C MET A 846 -2.76 -0.06 -23.48
N GLY A 847 -2.47 0.08 -24.77
CA GLY A 847 -1.18 -0.27 -25.35
C GLY A 847 -0.03 0.51 -24.68
N LEU A 848 -0.18 1.82 -24.50
CA LEU A 848 0.81 2.64 -23.80
C LEU A 848 0.88 2.33 -22.30
N SER A 849 -0.25 2.10 -21.63
CA SER A 849 -0.29 1.78 -20.19
C SER A 849 0.38 0.44 -19.88
N SER A 850 0.19 -0.57 -20.74
CA SER A 850 0.86 -1.87 -20.62
C SER A 850 2.38 -1.81 -20.84
N MET A 851 2.85 -0.77 -21.54
CA MET A 851 4.28 -0.51 -21.76
C MET A 851 4.92 0.43 -20.72
N LEU A 852 4.12 1.19 -19.97
CA LEU A 852 4.58 2.17 -18.99
C LEU A 852 4.53 1.61 -17.56
N PRO A 853 5.55 1.89 -16.73
CA PRO A 853 5.47 1.69 -15.28
C PRO A 853 4.27 2.43 -14.67
N SER A 854 3.68 1.90 -13.59
CA SER A 854 2.45 2.38 -12.97
C SER A 854 2.41 3.89 -12.72
N PHE A 855 3.54 4.48 -12.30
CA PHE A 855 3.66 5.92 -12.04
C PHE A 855 3.69 6.80 -13.31
N LEU A 856 3.89 6.23 -14.50
CA LEU A 856 3.84 6.93 -15.80
C LEU A 856 2.55 6.64 -16.58
N GLN A 857 1.72 5.68 -16.15
CA GLN A 857 0.50 5.32 -16.87
C GLN A 857 -0.50 6.48 -16.98
N PHE A 858 -0.40 7.51 -16.12
CA PHE A 858 -1.20 8.73 -16.27
C PHE A 858 -0.99 9.44 -17.62
N LEU A 859 0.16 9.25 -18.28
CA LEU A 859 0.44 9.79 -19.62
C LEU A 859 -0.55 9.24 -20.66
N ALA A 860 -1.00 8.00 -20.49
CA ALA A 860 -2.02 7.39 -21.34
C ALA A 860 -3.42 8.00 -21.15
N SER A 861 -3.66 8.70 -20.03
CA SER A 861 -4.97 9.28 -19.70
C SER A 861 -5.28 10.61 -20.39
N PHE A 862 -4.29 11.33 -20.94
CA PHE A 862 -4.48 12.69 -21.45
C PHE A 862 -5.47 12.77 -22.62
N LYS A 863 -5.32 11.89 -23.62
CA LYS A 863 -6.21 11.85 -24.79
C LYS A 863 -7.62 11.40 -24.39
N ILE A 864 -7.71 10.41 -23.50
CA ILE A 864 -8.97 9.87 -22.96
C ILE A 864 -9.75 10.94 -22.18
N LYS A 865 -9.08 11.73 -21.33
CA LYS A 865 -9.73 12.85 -20.61
C LYS A 865 -10.34 13.88 -21.58
N LYS A 866 -9.65 14.17 -22.69
CA LYS A 866 -10.15 15.11 -23.72
C LYS A 866 -11.40 14.57 -24.43
N ASP A 867 -11.42 13.28 -24.74
CA ASP A 867 -12.58 12.67 -25.38
C ASP A 867 -13.78 12.62 -24.43
N PHE A 868 -13.59 12.26 -23.15
CA PHE A 868 -14.65 12.36 -22.13
C PHE A 868 -15.22 13.77 -22.00
N ALA A 869 -14.36 14.80 -21.98
CA ALA A 869 -14.81 16.19 -21.95
C ALA A 869 -15.66 16.55 -23.18
N THR A 870 -15.30 16.03 -24.36
CA THR A 870 -16.03 16.27 -25.60
C THR A 870 -17.38 15.54 -25.63
N VAL A 871 -17.43 14.28 -25.18
CA VAL A 871 -18.69 13.54 -25.03
C VAL A 871 -19.62 14.26 -24.07
N ARG A 872 -19.14 14.61 -22.87
CA ARG A 872 -19.92 15.34 -21.85
C ARG A 872 -20.50 16.66 -22.39
N LYS A 873 -19.72 17.41 -23.18
CA LYS A 873 -20.19 18.67 -23.79
C LYS A 873 -21.45 18.48 -24.63
N VAL A 874 -21.57 17.36 -25.34
CA VAL A 874 -22.72 17.05 -26.19
C VAL A 874 -23.83 16.35 -25.42
N THR A 875 -23.49 15.41 -24.53
CA THR A 875 -24.48 14.53 -23.88
C THR A 875 -25.13 15.17 -22.67
N LEU A 876 -24.47 16.05 -21.91
CA LEU A 876 -25.06 16.70 -20.74
C LEU A 876 -26.35 17.49 -21.06
N PRO A 877 -26.41 18.31 -22.13
CA PRO A 877 -27.66 18.94 -22.55
C PRO A 877 -28.77 17.95 -22.91
N ILE A 878 -28.42 16.82 -23.54
CA ILE A 878 -29.37 15.75 -23.91
C ILE A 878 -29.92 15.09 -22.64
N ILE A 879 -29.04 14.76 -21.68
CA ILE A 879 -29.39 14.17 -20.38
C ILE A 879 -30.33 15.11 -19.60
N ALA A 880 -29.96 16.40 -19.49
CA ALA A 880 -30.77 17.39 -18.78
C ALA A 880 -32.16 17.56 -19.42
N LYS A 881 -32.26 17.45 -20.75
CA LYS A 881 -33.55 17.49 -21.47
C LYS A 881 -34.37 16.22 -21.20
N ARG A 882 -33.74 15.05 -21.16
CA ARG A 882 -34.42 13.76 -20.91
C ARG A 882 -34.91 13.63 -19.47
N ARG A 883 -34.13 14.04 -18.46
CA ARG A 883 -34.56 14.03 -17.04
C ARG A 883 -35.79 14.91 -16.75
N LYS A 884 -36.03 15.95 -17.56
CA LYS A 884 -37.19 16.84 -17.42
C LYS A 884 -38.47 16.30 -18.05
N ARG A 885 -38.43 15.17 -18.76
CA ARG A 885 -39.62 14.56 -19.36
C ARG A 885 -40.37 13.74 -18.32
N VAL A 886 -41.68 13.98 -18.20
CA VAL A 886 -42.59 13.30 -17.26
C VAL A 886 -43.17 12.00 -17.86
N SER A 887 -42.98 11.76 -19.16
CA SER A 887 -43.49 10.58 -19.88
C SER A 887 -42.44 9.94 -20.78
N ALA A 888 -42.50 8.60 -20.91
CA ALA A 888 -41.65 7.81 -21.81
C ALA A 888 -41.71 8.31 -23.26
N SER A 889 -40.58 8.28 -23.99
CA SER A 889 -40.55 8.71 -25.39
C SER A 889 -41.32 7.76 -26.31
N SER A 890 -42.01 8.31 -27.31
CA SER A 890 -42.70 7.58 -28.37
C SER A 890 -41.80 6.86 -29.37
N ASP A 891 -40.48 7.06 -29.29
CA ASP A 891 -39.53 6.80 -30.39
C ASP A 891 -38.76 5.46 -30.28
N GLY A 892 -39.26 4.51 -29.47
CA GLY A 892 -38.63 3.20 -29.25
C GLY A 892 -37.58 3.20 -28.10
N PRO A 893 -36.97 2.05 -27.80
CA PRO A 893 -36.02 1.93 -26.69
C PRO A 893 -34.70 2.66 -27.00
N VAL A 894 -34.18 3.42 -26.04
CA VAL A 894 -32.85 4.06 -26.10
C VAL A 894 -32.06 3.68 -24.86
N PHE A 895 -30.84 3.17 -25.03
CA PHE A 895 -30.04 2.66 -23.90
C PHE A 895 -29.73 3.73 -22.84
N LEU A 896 -29.64 5.01 -23.25
CA LEU A 896 -29.48 6.14 -22.34
C LEU A 896 -30.55 6.16 -21.24
N ASP A 897 -31.79 5.76 -21.52
CA ASP A 897 -32.84 5.81 -20.52
C ASP A 897 -32.56 4.82 -19.38
N PHE A 898 -32.03 3.63 -19.68
CA PHE A 898 -31.55 2.68 -18.68
C PHE A 898 -30.36 3.21 -17.86
N ILE A 899 -29.45 3.98 -18.49
CA ILE A 899 -28.33 4.63 -17.78
C ILE A 899 -28.89 5.67 -16.78
N LEU A 900 -29.90 6.45 -17.19
CA LEU A 900 -30.48 7.50 -16.34
C LEU A 900 -31.31 6.95 -15.18
N GLU A 901 -31.92 5.77 -15.34
CA GLU A 901 -32.57 5.03 -14.26
C GLU A 901 -31.57 4.50 -13.22
N ALA A 902 -30.38 4.09 -13.67
CA ALA A 902 -29.37 3.49 -12.79
C ALA A 902 -28.46 4.51 -12.09
N VAL A 903 -28.36 5.74 -12.59
CA VAL A 903 -27.42 6.75 -12.10
C VAL A 903 -28.06 8.14 -12.08
N ASP A 904 -28.08 8.78 -10.91
CA ASP A 904 -28.59 10.15 -10.74
C ASP A 904 -27.59 11.24 -11.19
N ASN A 905 -26.29 10.92 -11.19
CA ASN A 905 -25.25 11.87 -11.57
C ASN A 905 -25.10 11.98 -13.10
N ASP A 906 -25.42 13.15 -13.65
CA ASP A 906 -25.38 13.41 -15.10
C ASP A 906 -23.99 13.28 -15.73
N GLN A 907 -22.91 13.63 -15.00
CA GLN A 907 -21.56 13.46 -15.53
C GLN A 907 -21.18 11.98 -15.59
N ARG A 908 -21.57 11.19 -14.60
CA ARG A 908 -21.34 9.75 -14.57
C ARG A 908 -22.18 9.04 -15.64
N ALA A 909 -23.43 9.46 -15.86
CA ALA A 909 -24.25 9.00 -16.97
C ALA A 909 -23.61 9.31 -18.34
N ALA A 910 -23.09 10.53 -18.52
CA ALA A 910 -22.37 10.91 -19.73
C ALA A 910 -21.09 10.08 -19.97
N ASP A 911 -20.37 9.73 -18.91
CA ASP A 911 -19.20 8.84 -19.02
C ASP A 911 -19.60 7.41 -19.42
N LEU A 912 -20.68 6.88 -18.84
CA LEU A 912 -21.21 5.55 -19.17
C LEU A 912 -21.60 5.43 -20.65
N ILE A 913 -22.14 6.49 -21.25
CA ILE A 913 -22.39 6.54 -22.71
C ILE A 913 -21.10 6.26 -23.48
N ALA A 914 -20.00 6.98 -23.17
CA ALA A 914 -18.72 6.79 -23.87
C ALA A 914 -18.18 5.36 -23.69
N ILE A 915 -18.28 4.82 -22.48
CA ILE A 915 -17.80 3.48 -22.13
C ILE A 915 -18.58 2.40 -22.88
N ILE A 916 -19.91 2.49 -22.90
CA ILE A 916 -20.78 1.50 -23.56
C ILE A 916 -20.65 1.58 -25.08
N VAL A 917 -20.58 2.79 -25.65
CA VAL A 917 -20.32 2.96 -27.09
C VAL A 917 -18.98 2.34 -27.46
N TRP A 918 -17.92 2.59 -26.69
CA TRP A 918 -16.62 1.99 -26.93
C TRP A 918 -16.64 0.46 -26.86
N GLY A 919 -17.25 -0.11 -25.82
CA GLY A 919 -17.34 -1.56 -25.64
C GLY A 919 -18.06 -2.29 -26.78
N GLY A 920 -18.97 -1.61 -27.49
CA GLY A 920 -19.72 -2.16 -28.62
C GLY A 920 -19.13 -1.84 -30.00
N LEU A 921 -18.68 -0.61 -30.23
CA LEU A 921 -18.43 -0.08 -31.58
C LEU A 921 -17.30 -0.79 -32.33
N VAL A 922 -16.18 -1.08 -31.67
CA VAL A 922 -14.96 -1.65 -32.28
C VAL A 922 -15.18 -3.08 -32.76
N ASN A 923 -15.82 -3.88 -31.90
CA ASN A 923 -16.09 -5.29 -32.17
C ASN A 923 -17.18 -5.42 -33.24
N LEU A 924 -18.17 -4.52 -33.23
CA LEU A 924 -19.16 -4.41 -34.29
C LEU A 924 -18.53 -4.02 -35.63
N GLN A 925 -17.61 -3.03 -35.64
CA GLN A 925 -16.88 -2.61 -36.84
C GLN A 925 -16.12 -3.75 -37.51
N SER A 926 -15.29 -4.45 -36.74
CA SER A 926 -14.50 -5.57 -37.27
C SER A 926 -15.41 -6.70 -37.79
N THR A 927 -16.44 -7.05 -37.02
CA THR A 927 -17.29 -8.21 -37.33
C THR A 927 -18.23 -7.94 -38.49
N PHE A 928 -18.88 -6.78 -38.51
CA PHE A 928 -19.78 -6.38 -39.60
C PHE A 928 -19.02 -6.24 -40.91
N SER A 929 -17.87 -5.55 -40.90
CA SER A 929 -17.05 -5.37 -42.09
C SER A 929 -16.61 -6.72 -42.65
N SER A 930 -16.09 -7.62 -41.80
CA SER A 930 -15.68 -8.95 -42.23
C SER A 930 -16.85 -9.76 -42.79
N THR A 931 -18.01 -9.72 -42.13
CA THR A 931 -19.22 -10.44 -42.58
C THR A 931 -19.69 -9.95 -43.95
N LEU A 932 -19.77 -8.62 -44.14
CA LEU A 932 -20.18 -8.05 -45.41
C LEU A 932 -19.16 -8.38 -46.51
N LEU A 933 -17.86 -8.21 -46.23
CA LEU A 933 -16.78 -8.47 -47.19
C LEU A 933 -16.70 -9.96 -47.58
N ASP A 934 -16.91 -10.90 -46.65
CA ASP A 934 -16.93 -12.33 -46.95
C ASP A 934 -18.14 -12.74 -47.80
N ILE A 935 -19.32 -12.14 -47.54
CA ILE A 935 -20.53 -12.39 -48.33
C ILE A 935 -20.35 -11.89 -49.76
N ILE A 936 -19.90 -10.64 -49.97
CA ILE A 936 -19.72 -10.09 -51.33
C ILE A 936 -18.57 -10.76 -52.09
N ASN A 937 -17.55 -11.27 -51.38
CA ASN A 937 -16.46 -12.03 -51.99
C ASN A 937 -16.85 -13.49 -52.30
N ASN A 938 -18.12 -13.87 -52.05
CA ASN A 938 -18.70 -15.15 -52.41
C ASN A 938 -20.08 -14.96 -53.11
N PRO A 939 -20.09 -14.61 -54.41
CA PRO A 939 -21.33 -14.36 -55.16
C PRO A 939 -22.31 -15.54 -55.16
N ALA A 940 -21.80 -16.78 -55.16
CA ALA A 940 -22.64 -17.98 -55.05
C ALA A 940 -23.33 -18.07 -53.68
N GLY A 941 -22.62 -17.72 -52.60
CA GLY A 941 -23.21 -17.61 -51.26
C GLY A 941 -24.26 -16.49 -51.19
N GLN A 942 -23.95 -15.31 -51.70
CA GLN A 942 -24.87 -14.15 -51.71
C GLN A 942 -26.19 -14.45 -52.42
N SER A 943 -26.15 -15.09 -53.60
CA SER A 943 -27.35 -15.45 -54.36
C SER A 943 -28.24 -16.47 -53.64
N THR A 944 -27.68 -17.31 -52.76
CA THR A 944 -28.47 -18.22 -51.91
C THR A 944 -29.06 -17.55 -50.66
N LEU A 945 -28.50 -16.43 -50.22
CA LEU A 945 -28.95 -15.68 -49.04
C LEU A 945 -30.18 -14.81 -49.35
N LEU A 946 -30.14 -14.05 -50.45
CA LEU A 946 -31.12 -13.01 -50.76
C LEU A 946 -32.59 -13.48 -50.70
N PRO A 947 -32.99 -14.62 -51.31
CA PRO A 947 -34.39 -15.06 -51.27
C PRO A 947 -34.91 -15.36 -49.86
N THR A 948 -34.03 -15.83 -48.97
CA THR A 948 -34.41 -16.12 -47.58
C THR A 948 -34.60 -14.84 -46.76
N LEU A 949 -33.89 -13.76 -47.11
CA LEU A 949 -33.94 -12.49 -46.40
C LEU A 949 -35.19 -11.66 -46.72
N GLU A 950 -35.87 -11.90 -47.85
CA GLU A 950 -37.14 -11.24 -48.17
C GLU A 950 -38.24 -11.52 -47.13
N LEU A 951 -38.19 -12.69 -46.49
CA LEU A 951 -39.13 -13.11 -45.43
C LEU A 951 -38.61 -12.79 -44.01
N ALA A 952 -37.41 -12.22 -43.91
CA ALA A 952 -36.77 -11.91 -42.64
C ALA A 952 -37.25 -10.53 -42.14
N THR A 953 -37.70 -10.48 -40.88
CA THR A 953 -38.09 -9.22 -40.22
C THR A 953 -37.42 -9.16 -38.84
N PRO A 954 -37.18 -7.97 -38.28
CA PRO A 954 -36.61 -7.88 -36.93
C PRO A 954 -37.40 -8.67 -35.87
N SER A 955 -38.72 -8.77 -36.03
CA SER A 955 -39.59 -9.50 -35.10
C SER A 955 -39.44 -11.03 -35.15
N ASN A 956 -38.89 -11.60 -36.23
CA ASN A 956 -38.67 -13.04 -36.38
C ASN A 956 -37.20 -13.46 -36.24
N LEU A 957 -36.35 -12.55 -35.76
CA LEU A 957 -34.94 -12.80 -35.44
C LEU A 957 -34.80 -13.25 -33.98
N ASP A 958 -34.39 -14.51 -33.75
CA ASP A 958 -34.05 -15.03 -32.43
C ASP A 958 -32.54 -15.26 -32.31
N THR A 959 -31.87 -14.42 -31.52
CA THR A 959 -30.44 -14.54 -31.24
C THR A 959 -30.13 -15.50 -30.09
N PHE A 960 -31.03 -15.67 -29.12
CA PHE A 960 -30.81 -16.39 -27.86
C PHE A 960 -30.90 -17.92 -28.01
N SER A 961 -31.93 -18.41 -28.70
CA SER A 961 -32.24 -19.84 -28.79
C SER A 961 -32.73 -20.23 -30.19
N PRO A 962 -31.85 -20.25 -31.22
CA PRO A 962 -32.24 -20.61 -32.58
C PRO A 962 -32.57 -22.11 -32.70
N SER A 963 -33.72 -22.55 -32.19
CA SER A 963 -34.10 -23.97 -32.19
C SER A 963 -34.87 -24.43 -33.43
N ALA A 964 -35.15 -23.53 -34.38
CA ALA A 964 -35.84 -23.85 -35.64
C ALA A 964 -35.19 -23.13 -36.84
N PRO A 965 -35.25 -23.71 -38.06
CA PRO A 965 -34.91 -23.00 -39.29
C PRO A 965 -35.78 -21.75 -39.43
N SER A 966 -35.12 -20.59 -39.45
CA SER A 966 -35.74 -19.27 -39.67
C SER A 966 -35.23 -18.64 -40.98
N PRO A 967 -35.91 -17.60 -41.50
CA PRO A 967 -35.40 -16.78 -42.62
C PRO A 967 -33.97 -16.25 -42.42
N TRP A 968 -33.53 -16.12 -41.16
CA TRP A 968 -32.20 -15.63 -40.79
C TRP A 968 -31.12 -16.71 -40.78
N SER A 969 -31.46 -18.00 -40.89
CA SER A 969 -30.51 -19.11 -40.63
C SER A 969 -29.26 -19.07 -41.51
N SER A 970 -29.44 -18.76 -42.79
CA SER A 970 -28.34 -18.68 -43.76
C SER A 970 -27.42 -17.50 -43.47
N LEU A 971 -27.98 -16.32 -43.17
CA LEU A 971 -27.20 -15.14 -42.80
C LEU A 971 -26.51 -15.33 -41.44
N ARG A 972 -27.18 -15.96 -40.48
CA ARG A 972 -26.60 -16.32 -39.18
C ARG A 972 -25.38 -17.23 -39.37
N SER A 973 -25.52 -18.29 -40.17
CA SER A 973 -24.42 -19.22 -40.46
C SER A 973 -23.24 -18.49 -41.14
N ALA A 974 -23.51 -17.66 -42.13
CA ALA A 974 -22.51 -16.83 -42.81
C ALA A 974 -21.78 -15.86 -41.86
N MET A 975 -22.54 -15.18 -41.00
CA MET A 975 -21.99 -14.27 -39.98
C MET A 975 -21.10 -15.02 -38.98
N PHE A 976 -21.54 -16.16 -38.45
CA PHE A 976 -20.73 -16.92 -37.48
C PHE A 976 -19.48 -17.52 -38.10
N GLU A 977 -19.52 -17.92 -39.37
CA GLU A 977 -18.32 -18.31 -40.11
C GLU A 977 -17.37 -17.14 -40.31
N SER A 978 -17.89 -15.95 -40.60
CA SER A 978 -17.09 -14.73 -40.70
C SER A 978 -16.44 -14.41 -39.35
N ILE A 979 -17.19 -14.48 -38.24
CA ILE A 979 -16.67 -14.32 -36.86
C ILE A 979 -15.60 -15.36 -36.53
N ARG A 980 -15.75 -16.60 -37.01
CA ARG A 980 -14.78 -17.67 -36.81
C ARG A 980 -13.43 -17.28 -37.41
N LEU A 981 -13.43 -16.74 -38.64
CA LEU A 981 -12.21 -16.39 -39.37
C LEU A 981 -11.64 -15.02 -39.04
N SER A 982 -12.49 -14.04 -38.72
CA SER A 982 -12.13 -12.64 -38.42
C SER A 982 -11.94 -12.32 -36.93
N GLY A 983 -12.18 -13.30 -36.05
CA GLY A 983 -12.05 -13.13 -34.60
C GLY A 983 -10.67 -12.61 -34.16
N PRO A 984 -10.57 -12.05 -32.95
CA PRO A 984 -9.35 -11.41 -32.46
C PRO A 984 -8.19 -12.40 -32.39
N ILE A 985 -6.98 -11.95 -32.74
CA ILE A 985 -5.76 -12.78 -32.74
C ILE A 985 -5.48 -13.34 -31.36
N THR A 986 -5.57 -12.47 -30.37
CA THR A 986 -5.50 -12.80 -28.94
C THR A 986 -6.87 -12.54 -28.34
N GLY A 987 -7.53 -13.61 -27.91
CA GLY A 987 -8.81 -13.57 -27.21
C GLY A 987 -8.65 -13.11 -25.76
N PRO A 988 -9.66 -13.37 -24.91
CA PRO A 988 -9.64 -12.94 -23.51
C PRO A 988 -8.37 -13.38 -22.79
N ALA A 989 -7.83 -12.49 -21.98
CA ALA A 989 -6.61 -12.73 -21.22
C ALA A 989 -6.91 -12.63 -19.72
N ARG A 990 -6.21 -13.44 -18.92
CA ARG A 990 -6.39 -13.51 -17.47
C ARG A 990 -5.02 -13.57 -16.81
N ILE A 991 -4.88 -12.91 -15.67
CA ILE A 991 -3.67 -13.05 -14.84
C ILE A 991 -3.73 -14.39 -14.13
N VAL A 992 -2.58 -15.08 -14.09
CA VAL A 992 -2.43 -16.31 -13.34
C VAL A 992 -2.09 -15.96 -11.88
N THR A 993 -2.94 -16.36 -10.95
CA THR A 993 -2.90 -15.97 -9.52
C THR A 993 -2.00 -16.87 -8.66
N GLU A 994 -1.70 -18.07 -9.16
CA GLU A 994 -0.77 -19.06 -8.59
C GLU A 994 0.01 -19.75 -9.71
N ASP A 995 1.02 -20.56 -9.40
CA ASP A 995 1.69 -21.35 -10.43
C ASP A 995 0.75 -22.45 -10.96
N VAL A 996 0.48 -22.46 -12.27
CA VAL A 996 -0.49 -23.40 -12.87
C VAL A 996 0.19 -24.35 -13.84
N HIS A 997 0.04 -25.65 -13.62
CA HIS A 997 0.48 -26.67 -14.57
C HIS A 997 -0.62 -26.94 -15.61
N LEU A 998 -0.25 -26.84 -16.89
CA LEU A 998 -1.14 -27.13 -18.01
C LEU A 998 -1.40 -28.66 -18.11
N PRO A 999 -2.66 -29.10 -18.31
CA PRO A 999 -3.00 -30.51 -18.48
C PRO A 999 -2.40 -31.18 -19.72
N SER A 1000 -2.11 -30.42 -20.78
CA SER A 1000 -1.48 -30.94 -22.00
C SER A 1000 -0.06 -31.46 -21.74
N GLN A 1001 0.45 -32.33 -22.62
CA GLN A 1001 1.81 -32.91 -22.48
C GLN A 1001 2.76 -32.36 -23.55
N PRO A 1002 4.00 -31.96 -23.22
CA PRO A 1002 4.55 -31.92 -21.86
C PRO A 1002 3.83 -30.87 -20.99
N SER A 1003 3.59 -31.21 -19.73
CA SER A 1003 2.92 -30.31 -18.79
C SER A 1003 3.83 -29.15 -18.44
N PHE A 1004 3.51 -27.97 -18.98
CA PHE A 1004 4.25 -26.76 -18.70
C PHE A 1004 3.66 -26.02 -17.50
N ARG A 1005 4.53 -25.42 -16.69
CA ARG A 1005 4.14 -24.50 -15.62
C ARG A 1005 4.01 -23.08 -16.18
N ILE A 1006 2.84 -22.47 -16.00
CA ILE A 1006 2.65 -21.03 -16.16
C ILE A 1006 2.85 -20.37 -14.79
N PRO A 1007 3.87 -19.51 -14.63
CA PRO A 1007 4.14 -18.87 -13.34
C PRO A 1007 3.06 -17.88 -12.91
N LYS A 1008 2.89 -17.72 -11.59
CA LYS A 1008 2.10 -16.66 -10.97
C LYS A 1008 2.52 -15.27 -11.49
N GLY A 1009 1.54 -14.39 -11.68
CA GLY A 1009 1.72 -13.02 -12.17
C GLY A 1009 1.95 -12.91 -13.68
N LYS A 1010 1.92 -14.02 -14.42
CA LYS A 1010 1.94 -14.03 -15.89
C LYS A 1010 0.52 -14.03 -16.45
N VAL A 1011 0.39 -13.93 -17.77
CA VAL A 1011 -0.92 -13.80 -18.43
C VAL A 1011 -1.21 -15.04 -19.25
N ALA A 1012 -2.33 -15.69 -19.00
CA ALA A 1012 -2.88 -16.72 -19.88
C ALA A 1012 -3.76 -16.04 -20.94
N THR A 1013 -3.47 -16.25 -22.22
CA THR A 1013 -4.16 -15.60 -23.34
C THR A 1013 -4.67 -16.65 -24.32
N LEU A 1014 -5.95 -16.55 -24.69
CA LEU A 1014 -6.54 -17.39 -25.72
C LEU A 1014 -6.17 -16.88 -27.12
N SER A 1015 -6.22 -17.70 -28.16
CA SER A 1015 -6.08 -17.25 -29.55
C SER A 1015 -7.22 -17.76 -30.42
N ALA A 1016 -8.17 -16.89 -30.77
CA ALA A 1016 -9.27 -17.27 -31.66
C ALA A 1016 -8.75 -17.62 -33.05
N TYR A 1017 -7.80 -16.84 -33.59
CA TYR A 1017 -7.20 -17.08 -34.90
C TYR A 1017 -6.71 -18.52 -35.07
N THR A 1018 -5.92 -19.03 -34.11
CA THR A 1018 -5.35 -20.38 -34.19
C THR A 1018 -6.35 -21.45 -33.83
N THR A 1019 -7.10 -21.28 -32.73
CA THR A 1019 -8.12 -22.27 -32.30
C THR A 1019 -9.16 -22.51 -33.39
N HIS A 1020 -9.58 -21.45 -34.07
CA HIS A 1020 -10.61 -21.54 -35.10
C HIS A 1020 -10.11 -22.08 -36.43
N ARG A 1021 -8.80 -22.08 -36.67
CA ARG A 1021 -8.17 -22.65 -37.87
C ARG A 1021 -7.54 -24.02 -37.61
N ASP A 1022 -7.83 -24.61 -36.45
CA ASP A 1022 -7.32 -25.92 -36.09
C ASP A 1022 -7.98 -27.02 -36.93
N THR A 1023 -7.20 -27.65 -37.81
CA THR A 1023 -7.71 -28.65 -38.76
C THR A 1023 -8.20 -29.93 -38.07
N SER A 1024 -7.73 -30.22 -36.84
CA SER A 1024 -8.26 -31.34 -36.06
C SER A 1024 -9.67 -31.11 -35.52
N VAL A 1025 -10.12 -29.86 -35.48
CA VAL A 1025 -11.46 -29.48 -35.01
C VAL A 1025 -12.37 -29.15 -36.19
N TRP A 1026 -11.88 -28.36 -37.14
CA TRP A 1026 -12.69 -27.74 -38.19
C TRP A 1026 -12.56 -28.40 -39.56
N GLY A 1027 -11.69 -29.40 -39.71
CA GLY A 1027 -11.46 -30.09 -40.99
C GLY A 1027 -10.34 -29.48 -41.83
N HIS A 1028 -10.11 -30.03 -43.03
CA HIS A 1028 -9.04 -29.58 -43.94
C HIS A 1028 -9.30 -28.19 -44.53
N ASP A 1029 -10.57 -27.79 -44.57
CA ASP A 1029 -11.08 -26.50 -45.03
C ASP A 1029 -11.16 -25.45 -43.90
N ALA A 1030 -10.50 -25.68 -42.75
CA ALA A 1030 -10.58 -24.81 -41.58
C ALA A 1030 -10.17 -23.35 -41.86
N ALA A 1031 -9.28 -23.10 -42.82
CA ALA A 1031 -8.89 -21.74 -43.20
C ALA A 1031 -9.84 -21.09 -44.22
N GLU A 1032 -10.77 -21.85 -44.80
CA GLU A 1032 -11.66 -21.38 -45.85
C GLU A 1032 -13.00 -20.91 -45.29
N TYR A 1033 -13.54 -19.84 -45.89
CA TYR A 1033 -14.87 -19.31 -45.56
C TYR A 1033 -15.96 -20.21 -46.15
N GLN A 1034 -16.71 -20.89 -45.28
CA GLN A 1034 -17.84 -21.74 -45.63
C GLN A 1034 -19.15 -21.19 -45.04
N PRO A 1035 -19.92 -20.37 -45.79
CA PRO A 1035 -21.10 -19.69 -45.24
C PRO A 1035 -22.18 -20.65 -44.71
N GLY A 1036 -22.19 -21.91 -45.18
CA GLY A 1036 -23.13 -22.95 -44.72
C GLY A 1036 -22.66 -23.78 -43.53
N ARG A 1037 -21.48 -23.54 -42.95
CA ARG A 1037 -20.87 -24.42 -41.93
C ARG A 1037 -21.76 -24.68 -40.71
N PHE A 1038 -22.57 -23.70 -40.33
CA PHE A 1038 -23.42 -23.73 -39.14
C PHE A 1038 -24.92 -23.88 -39.46
N LEU A 1039 -25.26 -24.34 -40.67
CA LEU A 1039 -26.66 -24.61 -41.03
C LEU A 1039 -27.19 -25.90 -40.38
N THR A 1040 -26.35 -26.92 -40.27
CA THR A 1040 -26.73 -28.26 -39.79
C THR A 1040 -26.04 -28.67 -38.49
N SER A 1041 -25.02 -27.92 -38.07
CA SER A 1041 -24.22 -28.19 -36.88
C SER A 1041 -24.49 -27.14 -35.79
N PRO A 1042 -24.59 -27.54 -34.51
CA PRO A 1042 -24.79 -26.58 -33.42
C PRO A 1042 -23.59 -25.65 -33.29
N LEU A 1043 -23.85 -24.37 -32.99
CA LEU A 1043 -22.82 -23.36 -32.76
C LEU A 1043 -22.17 -23.56 -31.37
N PRO A 1044 -20.87 -23.90 -31.28
CA PRO A 1044 -20.22 -24.21 -29.99
C PRO A 1044 -19.78 -22.94 -29.25
N ILE A 1045 -20.65 -21.94 -29.13
CA ILE A 1045 -20.31 -20.61 -28.57
C ILE A 1045 -19.79 -20.74 -27.14
N GLY A 1046 -18.54 -20.35 -26.93
CA GLY A 1046 -17.88 -20.35 -25.62
C GLY A 1046 -17.34 -21.71 -25.20
N GLU A 1047 -17.42 -22.72 -26.06
CA GLU A 1047 -16.66 -23.96 -25.91
C GLU A 1047 -15.20 -23.75 -26.40
N PRO A 1048 -14.24 -24.60 -26.01
CA PRO A 1048 -12.84 -24.46 -26.40
C PRO A 1048 -12.57 -24.39 -27.90
N GLU A 1049 -13.50 -24.89 -28.73
CA GLU A 1049 -13.44 -24.84 -30.19
C GLU A 1049 -13.81 -23.46 -30.76
N PHE A 1050 -14.60 -22.65 -30.02
CA PHE A 1050 -15.07 -21.34 -30.47
C PHE A 1050 -15.00 -20.27 -29.35
N VAL A 1051 -13.94 -19.48 -29.34
CA VAL A 1051 -13.53 -18.63 -28.21
C VAL A 1051 -13.65 -17.12 -28.45
N THR A 1052 -14.11 -16.66 -29.62
CA THR A 1052 -14.19 -15.22 -29.95
C THR A 1052 -15.00 -14.40 -28.92
N TRP A 1053 -16.00 -15.03 -28.28
CA TRP A 1053 -16.93 -14.36 -27.34
C TRP A 1053 -16.53 -14.62 -25.87
N GLY A 1054 -15.37 -15.25 -25.68
CA GLY A 1054 -14.89 -15.80 -24.42
C GLY A 1054 -15.45 -17.18 -24.11
N LEU A 1055 -14.85 -17.84 -23.12
CA LEU A 1055 -15.29 -19.15 -22.64
C LEU A 1055 -16.57 -19.04 -21.82
N LYS A 1056 -17.33 -20.12 -21.79
CA LYS A 1056 -18.58 -20.23 -21.03
C LYS A 1056 -18.42 -19.82 -19.55
N GLY A 1057 -19.37 -19.04 -19.06
CA GLY A 1057 -19.42 -18.50 -17.69
C GLY A 1057 -19.65 -16.97 -17.65
N PRO A 1058 -19.55 -16.32 -16.47
CA PRO A 1058 -19.89 -14.90 -16.29
C PRO A 1058 -19.11 -13.95 -17.18
N HIS A 1059 -17.85 -14.25 -17.51
CA HIS A 1059 -16.99 -13.37 -18.30
C HIS A 1059 -17.17 -13.48 -19.82
N MET A 1060 -18.14 -14.26 -20.30
CA MET A 1060 -18.53 -14.23 -21.71
C MET A 1060 -19.05 -12.84 -22.09
N CYS A 1061 -18.76 -12.38 -23.31
CA CYS A 1061 -19.17 -11.07 -23.81
C CYS A 1061 -20.64 -10.76 -23.46
N PRO A 1062 -20.93 -9.71 -22.66
CA PRO A 1062 -22.28 -9.44 -22.19
C PRO A 1062 -23.17 -8.83 -23.28
N GLY A 1063 -22.59 -8.07 -24.23
CA GLY A 1063 -23.32 -7.42 -25.34
C GLY A 1063 -23.56 -8.32 -26.56
N ARG A 1064 -23.28 -9.62 -26.41
CA ARG A 1064 -23.29 -10.60 -27.50
C ARG A 1064 -24.58 -10.64 -28.31
N TRP A 1065 -25.72 -10.74 -27.64
CA TRP A 1065 -27.01 -10.93 -28.30
C TRP A 1065 -27.39 -9.69 -29.13
N PHE A 1066 -27.23 -8.51 -28.53
CA PHE A 1066 -27.38 -7.23 -29.21
C PHE A 1066 -26.45 -7.11 -30.43
N ALA A 1067 -25.20 -7.56 -30.32
CA ALA A 1067 -24.27 -7.53 -31.45
C ALA A 1067 -24.70 -8.44 -32.60
N GLN A 1068 -25.13 -9.68 -32.32
CA GLN A 1068 -25.65 -10.60 -33.35
C GLN A 1068 -26.85 -10.01 -34.07
N GLU A 1069 -27.77 -9.41 -33.32
CA GLU A 1069 -28.97 -8.79 -33.90
C GLU A 1069 -28.60 -7.60 -34.79
N THR A 1070 -27.75 -6.71 -34.28
CA THR A 1070 -27.30 -5.51 -34.99
C THR A 1070 -26.60 -5.87 -36.29
N ILE A 1071 -25.65 -6.82 -36.27
CA ILE A 1071 -24.89 -7.21 -37.47
C ILE A 1071 -25.82 -7.82 -38.52
N GLN A 1072 -26.73 -8.71 -38.14
CA GLN A 1072 -27.63 -9.37 -39.09
C GLN A 1072 -28.59 -8.37 -39.75
N ILE A 1073 -29.25 -7.51 -38.96
CA ILE A 1073 -30.20 -6.51 -39.50
C ILE A 1073 -29.47 -5.51 -40.39
N MET A 1074 -28.32 -4.99 -39.95
CA MET A 1074 -27.53 -4.06 -40.77
C MET A 1074 -27.05 -4.70 -42.07
N THR A 1075 -26.65 -5.98 -42.04
CA THR A 1075 -26.15 -6.70 -43.22
C THR A 1075 -27.28 -6.93 -44.20
N LYS A 1076 -28.45 -7.36 -43.71
CA LYS A 1076 -29.67 -7.47 -44.51
C LYS A 1076 -29.99 -6.15 -45.21
N ALA A 1077 -30.04 -5.04 -44.48
CA ALA A 1077 -30.37 -3.73 -45.06
C ALA A 1077 -29.43 -3.32 -46.21
N VAL A 1078 -28.12 -3.62 -46.09
CA VAL A 1078 -27.16 -3.35 -47.16
C VAL A 1078 -27.37 -4.27 -48.36
N LEU A 1079 -27.58 -5.57 -48.13
CA LEU A 1079 -27.77 -6.56 -49.20
C LEU A 1079 -29.10 -6.38 -49.95
N GLU A 1080 -30.13 -5.83 -49.31
CA GLU A 1080 -31.39 -5.46 -49.96
C GLU A 1080 -31.28 -4.18 -50.78
N ALA A 1081 -30.44 -3.24 -50.33
CA ALA A 1081 -30.28 -1.95 -51.01
C ALA A 1081 -29.29 -2.00 -52.18
N TYR A 1082 -28.33 -2.93 -52.16
CA TYR A 1082 -27.24 -2.99 -53.13
C TYR A 1082 -26.88 -4.41 -53.53
N GLU A 1083 -26.66 -4.59 -54.83
CA GLU A 1083 -25.87 -5.70 -55.37
C GLU A 1083 -24.39 -5.26 -55.36
N LEU A 1084 -23.59 -5.89 -54.50
CA LEU A 1084 -22.18 -5.54 -54.29
C LEU A 1084 -21.29 -6.69 -54.74
N GLU A 1085 -20.35 -6.38 -55.63
CA GLU A 1085 -19.32 -7.31 -56.07
C GLU A 1085 -17.95 -6.63 -55.99
N PRO A 1086 -16.90 -7.32 -55.49
CA PRO A 1086 -15.56 -6.75 -55.47
C PRO A 1086 -14.95 -6.78 -56.87
N GLU A 1087 -14.14 -5.77 -57.24
CA GLU A 1087 -13.47 -5.72 -58.55
C GLU A 1087 -12.53 -6.90 -58.80
N ARG A 1088 -12.06 -7.54 -57.73
CA ARG A 1088 -11.27 -8.77 -57.71
C ARG A 1088 -11.56 -9.55 -56.45
N ARG A 1089 -11.21 -10.84 -56.43
CA ARG A 1089 -11.24 -11.62 -55.20
C ARG A 1089 -10.35 -10.97 -54.13
N LEU A 1090 -10.92 -10.71 -52.97
CA LEU A 1090 -10.23 -10.15 -51.81
C LEU A 1090 -9.53 -11.26 -51.02
N HIS A 1091 -8.29 -11.01 -50.61
CA HIS A 1091 -7.54 -11.89 -49.71
C HIS A 1091 -7.90 -11.63 -48.24
N ASP A 1092 -7.55 -12.55 -47.35
CA ASP A 1092 -7.89 -12.46 -45.92
C ASP A 1092 -7.29 -11.23 -45.23
N ASP A 1093 -6.09 -10.78 -45.64
CA ASP A 1093 -5.44 -9.56 -45.15
C ASP A 1093 -6.14 -8.25 -45.59
N GLU A 1094 -7.02 -8.34 -46.59
CA GLU A 1094 -7.85 -7.23 -47.06
C GLU A 1094 -9.25 -7.23 -46.43
N LYS A 1095 -9.73 -8.42 -46.00
CA LYS A 1095 -11.05 -8.59 -45.40
C LYS A 1095 -11.03 -8.47 -43.88
N TYR A 1096 -9.96 -8.92 -43.24
CA TYR A 1096 -9.88 -9.05 -41.78
C TYR A 1096 -8.91 -8.05 -41.18
N VAL A 1097 -9.43 -7.18 -40.32
CA VAL A 1097 -8.60 -6.31 -39.49
C VAL A 1097 -8.30 -7.04 -38.20
N TYR A 1098 -7.12 -7.63 -38.14
CA TYR A 1098 -6.68 -8.29 -36.94
C TYR A 1098 -6.05 -7.31 -35.95
N THR A 1099 -6.82 -6.95 -34.92
CA THR A 1099 -6.34 -6.14 -33.80
C THR A 1099 -5.74 -7.03 -32.71
N SER A 1100 -4.83 -6.48 -31.92
CA SER A 1100 -4.16 -7.20 -30.82
C SER A 1100 -5.06 -7.42 -29.59
N GLY A 1101 -6.37 -7.15 -29.68
CA GLY A 1101 -7.27 -7.03 -28.52
C GLY A 1101 -6.95 -5.85 -27.58
N ASN A 1102 -5.78 -5.21 -27.78
CA ASN A 1102 -5.23 -4.05 -27.08
C ASN A 1102 -4.64 -3.01 -28.07
N GLY A 1103 -5.03 -3.05 -29.35
CA GLY A 1103 -4.37 -2.27 -30.41
C GLY A 1103 -5.10 -2.29 -31.76
N ALA A 1104 -5.64 -1.16 -32.19
CA ALA A 1104 -5.92 -0.71 -33.55
C ALA A 1104 -5.28 0.69 -33.64
#